data_AF-A0A0H1BAP5-F1
#
_entry.id   AF-A0A0H1BAP5-F1
#
_cell.length_a   1.000
_cell.length_b   1.000
_cell.length_c   1.000
_cell.angle_alpha   90.00
_cell.angle_beta   90.00
_cell.angle_gamma   90.00
#
_symmetry.space_group_name_H-M   'P 1'
#
loop_
_entity.id
_entity.type
_entity.pdbx_description
1 polymer ?
#
loop_
_entity_poly.entity_id
_entity_poly.type
_entity_poly.pdbx_seq_one_letter_code
_entity_poly.pdbx_strand_id
1 'polypeptide(L)'
;MGVLAGLLSKSISAVVESNSPDLRAEWLCWCGIFGALRIYRYHTGESGSSCSDGRQNSGAAWSLGWKLWISAVCLSASRIIGLYFDVNWSLPLVTSFVYSILQLRSTSSTSVLPLPALGISANLGIGSNWPSWVKALAMTVVGCSTSAILYFAVPQVGVSYPAVVGFMILRTAGFVLLSQPGEFGVLSDNERSNSWNLAKAEELAFRVLSIVTILMVIIPSRFHLSLATFGHALFSALEVMVILFMISLGYCMSATTLETLSATTLRGFMGGFSHALPFSLVSVVSAIQCQAGMPLSSRRQGLLLTALVLLPSLVSMYHFFNRFSHGTVENLPIQPSFSVHPIEQLAQEAQIKFGKMIARQSKTLQDATTEYMRRYNRSPPPHFDTWFEAARSKDFLLIDEFDIMMKGLEPFWGVSPADLRGRVDAAIATGEASLIRVAVKDHRASYSMVDAAQWVATQVRSWFTHEMLATLPDLALVINSYDEPKMVVPHDILQRALSRAHSNMTVQPGQNPKLAQEVHFLDIGRQNPWDVMVLSCPTDSPARQFYQHPASSYMVSELGFLSNVSASKDICLIPELRNLQGFLNDPETLHLAHSLFPVFSTAKLSSFQDILYPAPWYDAKVDSHEYNEQEDTHWEDKEDSIYWVGSTTGGHATVENWRFSQRQRLALMTQNETHPITLLKRAKSPRNSSNESASASTWEPYSSKISEISPYLKVRISSVIQCDDDACRDQEVAFNTSGADRDSVTASYRSRYNLDLDGNGLSGRFYRLLRSNSAVLKQTIFQEWHDDWLVPWVHYIPVNMNLTDFPEIARYLVHEPEGRELGKRVARDSTEWVEKIFRKQDFKLVFWRLLLEYGRVMHDDRSDMKLS
;
A
#
# COMPACT_ATOMS: atom_id res chain seq x y z
N MET A 1 -36.48 -29.40 19.03
CA MET A 1 -36.42 -28.77 20.36
C MET A 1 -35.00 -28.77 20.93
N GLY A 2 -34.35 -29.92 21.17
CA GLY A 2 -32.99 -29.98 21.74
C GLY A 2 -31.87 -29.33 20.90
N VAL A 3 -31.90 -29.47 19.57
CA VAL A 3 -30.95 -28.80 18.66
C VAL A 3 -31.12 -27.27 18.67
N LEU A 4 -32.37 -26.79 18.79
CA LEU A 4 -32.67 -25.36 18.86
C LEU A 4 -32.15 -24.74 20.17
N ALA A 5 -32.30 -25.44 21.29
CA ALA A 5 -31.81 -25.03 22.60
C ALA A 5 -30.27 -25.02 22.67
N GLY A 6 -29.61 -26.00 22.04
CA GLY A 6 -28.15 -26.06 21.94
C GLY A 6 -27.55 -24.96 21.04
N LEU A 7 -28.23 -24.60 19.95
CA LEU A 7 -27.84 -23.48 19.09
C LEU A 7 -28.05 -22.12 19.77
N LEU A 8 -29.15 -21.93 20.49
CA LEU A 8 -29.40 -20.75 21.31
C LEU A 8 -28.34 -20.59 22.40
N SER A 9 -27.96 -21.68 23.10
CA SER A 9 -26.94 -21.66 24.15
C SER A 9 -25.54 -21.29 23.64
N LYS A 10 -25.10 -21.86 22.51
CA LYS A 10 -23.79 -21.53 21.91
C LYS A 10 -23.74 -20.11 21.34
N SER A 11 -24.84 -19.65 20.74
CA SER A 11 -24.96 -18.26 20.29
C SER A 11 -24.91 -17.30 21.47
N ILE A 12 -25.62 -17.58 22.57
CA ILE A 12 -25.57 -16.75 23.79
C ILE A 12 -24.15 -16.69 24.37
N SER A 13 -23.41 -17.81 24.37
CA SER A 13 -22.02 -17.83 24.85
C SER A 13 -21.06 -17.01 23.99
N ALA A 14 -21.21 -17.00 22.67
CA ALA A 14 -20.40 -16.20 21.75
C ALA A 14 -20.72 -14.69 21.80
N VAL A 15 -21.96 -14.36 22.17
CA VAL A 15 -22.45 -12.97 22.31
C VAL A 15 -21.88 -12.30 23.57
N VAL A 16 -21.55 -13.09 24.61
CA VAL A 16 -21.00 -12.60 25.89
C VAL A 16 -19.53 -12.13 25.80
N GLU A 17 -18.74 -12.64 24.85
CA GLU A 17 -17.30 -12.33 24.73
C GLU A 17 -16.98 -11.14 23.80
N SER A 18 -17.96 -10.64 23.05
CA SER A 18 -17.76 -9.61 22.01
C SER A 18 -18.39 -8.27 22.42
N ASN A 19 -17.54 -7.24 22.56
CA ASN A 19 -17.94 -5.86 22.84
C ASN A 19 -18.47 -5.18 21.56
N SER A 20 -19.63 -5.60 21.05
CA SER A 20 -20.18 -5.06 19.80
C SER A 20 -21.03 -3.79 20.04
N PRO A 21 -20.83 -2.71 19.26
CA PRO A 21 -21.66 -1.49 19.32
C PRO A 21 -23.12 -1.69 18.83
N ASP A 22 -23.44 -2.84 18.22
CA ASP A 22 -24.68 -3.05 17.45
C ASP A 22 -25.89 -3.44 18.31
N LEU A 23 -25.71 -4.15 19.43
CA LEU A 23 -26.82 -4.49 20.35
C LEU A 23 -27.45 -3.25 20.98
N ARG A 24 -26.66 -2.17 21.15
CA ARG A 24 -27.14 -0.87 21.68
C ARG A 24 -28.02 -0.16 20.68
N ALA A 25 -27.62 -0.17 19.41
CA ALA A 25 -28.42 0.40 18.34
C ALA A 25 -29.75 -0.33 18.21
N GLU A 26 -29.76 -1.66 18.36
CA GLU A 26 -30.99 -2.47 18.38
C GLU A 26 -31.88 -2.13 19.58
N TRP A 27 -31.32 -1.97 20.78
CA TRP A 27 -32.08 -1.55 21.97
C TRP A 27 -32.72 -0.16 21.79
N LEU A 28 -31.95 0.81 21.31
CA LEU A 28 -32.44 2.16 20.99
C LEU A 28 -33.51 2.16 19.90
N CYS A 29 -33.34 1.32 18.87
CA CYS A 29 -34.30 1.13 17.79
C CYS A 29 -35.67 0.74 18.36
N TRP A 30 -35.74 -0.32 19.17
CA TRP A 30 -37.01 -0.78 19.74
C TRP A 30 -37.57 0.16 20.81
N CYS A 31 -36.73 0.89 21.55
CA CYS A 31 -37.16 2.01 22.40
C CYS A 31 -37.89 3.09 21.59
N GLY A 32 -37.30 3.50 20.47
CA GLY A 32 -37.88 4.49 19.56
C GLY A 32 -39.20 4.03 18.95
N ILE A 33 -39.27 2.78 18.48
CA ILE A 33 -40.48 2.18 17.92
C ILE A 33 -41.61 2.16 18.95
N PHE A 34 -41.34 1.61 20.15
CA PHE A 34 -42.35 1.51 21.21
C PHE A 34 -42.85 2.88 21.65
N GLY A 35 -41.94 3.85 21.84
CA GLY A 35 -42.27 5.22 22.19
C GLY A 35 -43.14 5.90 21.13
N ALA A 36 -42.76 5.80 19.85
CA ALA A 36 -43.48 6.41 18.74
C ALA A 36 -44.91 5.84 18.60
N LEU A 37 -45.07 4.52 18.68
CA LEU A 37 -46.38 3.85 18.62
C LEU A 37 -47.30 4.29 19.77
N ARG A 38 -46.76 4.42 20.98
CA ARG A 38 -47.51 4.83 22.17
C ARG A 38 -47.93 6.31 22.13
N ILE A 39 -47.05 7.19 21.65
CA ILE A 39 -47.34 8.61 21.42
C ILE A 39 -48.44 8.77 20.36
N TYR A 40 -48.35 8.02 19.26
CA TYR A 40 -49.35 8.08 18.19
C TYR A 40 -50.73 7.64 18.69
N ARG A 41 -50.83 6.51 19.42
CA ARG A 41 -52.10 6.05 20.03
C ARG A 41 -52.71 7.05 21.00
N TYR A 42 -51.87 7.73 21.77
CA TYR A 42 -52.31 8.79 22.68
C TYR A 42 -52.94 9.96 21.91
N HIS A 43 -52.35 10.36 20.78
CA HIS A 43 -52.86 11.46 19.95
C HIS A 43 -54.08 11.10 19.09
N THR A 44 -54.22 9.85 18.64
CA THR A 44 -55.37 9.42 17.81
C THR A 44 -56.61 9.06 18.61
N GLY A 45 -56.56 9.09 19.95
CA GLY A 45 -57.73 8.81 20.80
C GLY A 45 -58.14 7.34 20.88
N GLU A 46 -57.32 6.40 20.37
CA GLU A 46 -57.53 4.94 20.48
C GLU A 46 -57.26 4.40 21.91
N SER A 47 -57.15 5.28 22.90
CA SER A 47 -56.94 4.97 24.32
C SER A 47 -58.24 4.63 25.08
N GLY A 48 -59.39 4.60 24.41
CA GLY A 48 -60.70 4.34 25.01
C GLY A 48 -61.33 2.99 24.65
N SER A 49 -60.71 1.86 25.02
CA SER A 49 -61.48 0.64 25.32
C SER A 49 -60.70 -0.30 26.24
N SER A 50 -60.66 0.08 27.52
CA SER A 50 -60.62 -0.92 28.58
C SER A 50 -61.75 -0.62 29.56
N CYS A 51 -62.57 -1.64 29.84
CA CYS A 51 -63.60 -1.73 30.87
C CYS A 51 -64.96 -1.05 30.63
N SER A 52 -65.91 -1.76 30.00
CA SER A 52 -67.26 -2.02 30.57
C SER A 52 -68.17 -2.82 29.60
N ASP A 53 -68.67 -3.94 30.12
CA ASP A 53 -69.85 -4.76 29.73
C ASP A 53 -69.92 -5.51 28.39
N GLY A 54 -70.12 -6.83 28.51
CA GLY A 54 -70.60 -7.69 27.43
C GLY A 54 -70.15 -9.14 27.52
N ARG A 55 -70.70 -9.91 28.47
CA ARG A 55 -70.69 -11.39 28.42
C ARG A 55 -71.20 -11.86 27.05
N GLN A 56 -70.35 -12.44 26.20
CA GLN A 56 -70.66 -13.61 25.38
C GLN A 56 -69.40 -14.12 24.63
N ASN A 57 -69.22 -15.44 24.69
CA ASN A 57 -68.22 -16.27 23.98
C ASN A 57 -66.74 -16.13 24.38
N SER A 58 -66.48 -16.60 25.60
CA SER A 58 -65.25 -17.30 25.97
C SER A 58 -64.94 -18.44 25.00
N GLY A 59 -63.86 -18.30 24.23
CA GLY A 59 -63.30 -19.35 23.38
C GLY A 59 -62.06 -18.97 22.57
N ALA A 60 -61.86 -17.69 22.23
CA ALA A 60 -60.80 -17.28 21.28
C ALA A 60 -59.72 -16.34 21.86
N ALA A 61 -59.92 -15.71 23.02
CA ALA A 61 -59.02 -14.64 23.51
C ALA A 61 -57.66 -15.11 24.05
N TRP A 62 -57.51 -16.38 24.46
CA TRP A 62 -56.22 -16.97 24.85
C TRP A 62 -55.43 -17.55 23.65
N SER A 63 -56.00 -17.52 22.44
CA SER A 63 -55.43 -18.22 21.27
C SER A 63 -54.42 -17.41 20.44
N LEU A 64 -54.21 -16.10 20.72
CA LEU A 64 -53.29 -15.23 19.96
C LEU A 64 -52.07 -14.70 20.74
N GLY A 65 -52.09 -14.68 22.08
CA GLY A 65 -51.00 -14.08 22.88
C GLY A 65 -49.67 -14.84 22.81
N TRP A 66 -49.71 -16.17 22.69
CA TRP A 66 -48.51 -17.00 22.57
C TRP A 66 -47.83 -16.85 21.20
N LYS A 67 -48.60 -16.63 20.12
CA LYS A 67 -48.07 -16.40 18.77
C LYS A 67 -47.22 -15.12 18.73
N LEU A 68 -47.69 -14.05 19.37
CA LEU A 68 -46.95 -12.78 19.49
C LEU A 68 -45.64 -12.93 20.28
N TRP A 69 -45.62 -13.75 21.34
CA TRP A 69 -44.39 -14.07 22.07
C TRP A 69 -43.39 -14.86 21.22
N ILE A 70 -43.85 -15.87 20.48
CA ILE A 70 -42.98 -16.64 19.58
C ILE A 70 -42.46 -15.74 18.46
N SER A 71 -43.30 -14.89 17.86
CA SER A 71 -42.87 -13.91 16.87
C SER A 71 -41.81 -12.96 17.41
N ALA A 72 -41.99 -12.44 18.63
CA ALA A 72 -41.00 -11.58 19.29
C ALA A 72 -39.66 -12.30 19.46
N VAL A 73 -39.67 -13.53 20.00
CA VAL A 73 -38.46 -14.35 20.17
C VAL A 73 -37.78 -14.64 18.84
N CYS A 74 -38.54 -15.03 17.80
CA CYS A 74 -38.03 -15.31 16.47
C CYS A 74 -37.38 -14.07 15.83
N LEU A 75 -37.99 -12.89 15.95
CA LEU A 75 -37.45 -11.64 15.42
C LEU A 75 -36.18 -11.22 16.16
N SER A 76 -36.18 -11.25 17.49
CA SER A 76 -35.02 -10.90 18.31
C SER A 76 -33.84 -11.86 18.06
N ALA A 77 -34.08 -13.17 18.13
CA ALA A 77 -33.03 -14.17 17.97
C ALA A 77 -32.45 -14.17 16.54
N SER A 78 -33.27 -14.00 15.50
CA SER A 78 -32.78 -13.91 14.12
C SER A 78 -31.93 -12.66 13.89
N ARG A 79 -32.32 -11.48 14.38
CA ARG A 79 -31.49 -10.26 14.27
C ARG A 79 -30.14 -10.44 14.97
N ILE A 80 -30.11 -11.02 16.18
CA ILE A 80 -28.86 -11.29 16.91
C ILE A 80 -27.95 -12.25 16.13
N ILE A 81 -28.48 -13.36 15.62
CA ILE A 81 -27.67 -14.30 14.82
C ILE A 81 -27.12 -13.62 13.57
N GLY A 82 -27.92 -12.79 12.90
CA GLY A 82 -27.52 -12.00 11.74
C GLY A 82 -26.37 -11.03 12.03
N LEU A 83 -26.39 -10.37 13.20
CA LEU A 83 -25.35 -9.44 13.64
C LEU A 83 -24.04 -10.15 13.99
N TYR A 84 -24.10 -11.30 14.67
CA TYR A 84 -22.90 -11.96 15.21
C TYR A 84 -22.20 -12.90 14.24
N PHE A 85 -22.95 -13.56 13.34
CA PHE A 85 -22.39 -14.56 12.43
C PHE A 85 -22.33 -14.09 10.97
N ASP A 86 -22.65 -12.81 10.70
CA ASP A 86 -22.72 -12.19 9.36
C ASP A 86 -23.45 -13.06 8.31
N VAL A 87 -24.57 -13.66 8.71
CA VAL A 87 -25.35 -14.59 7.88
C VAL A 87 -26.40 -13.89 7.00
N ASN A 88 -26.38 -12.56 6.94
CA ASN A 88 -27.39 -11.76 6.24
C ASN A 88 -27.37 -11.97 4.72
N TRP A 89 -26.31 -12.53 4.14
CA TRP A 89 -26.27 -12.97 2.75
C TRP A 89 -27.34 -14.02 2.42
N SER A 90 -27.90 -14.70 3.42
CA SER A 90 -28.97 -15.70 3.28
C SER A 90 -30.40 -15.13 3.32
N LEU A 91 -30.58 -13.81 3.51
CA LEU A 91 -31.89 -13.15 3.52
C LEU A 91 -32.78 -13.44 2.28
N PRO A 92 -32.24 -13.53 1.04
CA PRO A 92 -33.08 -13.86 -0.12
C PRO A 92 -33.72 -15.25 -0.03
N LEU A 93 -33.06 -16.23 0.61
CA LEU A 93 -33.66 -17.55 0.86
C LEU A 93 -34.85 -17.45 1.82
N VAL A 94 -34.77 -16.61 2.86
CA VAL A 94 -35.89 -16.38 3.79
C VAL A 94 -37.15 -15.96 3.02
N THR A 95 -37.01 -15.06 2.04
CA THR A 95 -38.11 -14.64 1.17
C THR A 95 -38.74 -15.84 0.43
N SER A 96 -37.92 -16.74 -0.12
CA SER A 96 -38.40 -17.94 -0.82
C SER A 96 -39.14 -18.92 0.10
N PHE A 97 -38.65 -19.12 1.32
CA PHE A 97 -39.31 -19.99 2.30
C PHE A 97 -40.62 -19.39 2.80
N VAL A 98 -40.66 -18.08 3.09
CA VAL A 98 -41.91 -17.39 3.45
C VAL A 98 -42.94 -17.53 2.33
N TYR A 99 -42.56 -17.29 1.08
CA TYR A 99 -43.44 -17.46 -0.09
C TYR A 99 -44.02 -18.87 -0.18
N SER A 100 -43.16 -19.88 -0.04
CA SER A 100 -43.54 -21.29 -0.18
C SER A 100 -44.52 -21.72 0.92
N ILE A 101 -44.28 -21.29 2.16
CA ILE A 101 -45.17 -21.60 3.29
C ILE A 101 -46.52 -20.89 3.16
N LEU A 102 -46.54 -19.63 2.71
CA LEU A 102 -47.78 -18.90 2.48
C LEU A 102 -48.60 -19.48 1.32
N GLN A 103 -47.93 -19.96 0.26
CA GLN A 103 -48.56 -20.72 -0.83
C GLN A 103 -49.22 -22.01 -0.33
N LEU A 104 -48.52 -22.78 0.51
CA LEU A 104 -49.05 -24.04 1.08
C LEU A 104 -50.25 -23.84 2.02
N ARG A 105 -50.37 -22.65 2.63
CA ARG A 105 -51.51 -22.30 3.49
C ARG A 105 -52.75 -21.84 2.70
N SER A 106 -52.66 -21.69 1.38
CA SER A 106 -53.79 -21.21 0.58
C SER A 106 -54.73 -22.34 0.16
N THR A 107 -56.03 -22.04 0.21
CA THR A 107 -57.10 -23.02 0.07
C THR A 107 -57.99 -22.81 -1.16
N SER A 108 -57.75 -21.81 -2.03
CA SER A 108 -58.57 -21.58 -3.24
C SER A 108 -57.78 -21.63 -4.56
N SER A 109 -58.43 -22.10 -5.63
CA SER A 109 -57.83 -22.34 -6.95
C SER A 109 -57.72 -21.09 -7.85
N THR A 110 -58.39 -20.00 -7.49
CA THR A 110 -58.36 -18.71 -8.20
C THR A 110 -57.42 -17.70 -7.57
N SER A 111 -56.95 -17.97 -6.37
CA SER A 111 -56.04 -17.12 -5.67
C SER A 111 -54.63 -17.59 -6.08
N VAL A 112 -53.84 -16.72 -6.71
CA VAL A 112 -52.44 -16.99 -7.07
C VAL A 112 -51.63 -15.82 -6.55
N LEU A 113 -50.75 -16.05 -5.57
CA LEU A 113 -49.69 -15.10 -5.23
C LEU A 113 -48.93 -14.79 -6.54
N PRO A 114 -49.02 -13.57 -7.08
CA PRO A 114 -48.39 -13.24 -8.34
C PRO A 114 -46.89 -13.48 -8.20
N LEU A 115 -46.30 -14.20 -9.15
CA LEU A 115 -44.84 -14.18 -9.27
C LEU A 115 -44.45 -12.73 -9.50
N PRO A 116 -43.51 -12.18 -8.73
CA PRO A 116 -43.00 -10.87 -9.01
C PRO A 116 -42.48 -10.87 -10.45
N ALA A 117 -43.12 -10.11 -11.34
CA ALA A 117 -42.83 -10.12 -12.76
C ALA A 117 -41.42 -9.54 -12.97
N LEU A 118 -40.40 -10.40 -12.91
CA LEU A 118 -39.15 -10.17 -13.61
C LEU A 118 -39.57 -10.14 -15.08
N GLY A 119 -39.35 -9.03 -15.79
CA GLY A 119 -39.81 -8.79 -17.18
C GLY A 119 -39.37 -9.82 -18.25
N ILE A 120 -38.85 -10.96 -17.83
CA ILE A 120 -38.49 -12.16 -18.58
C ILE A 120 -39.73 -13.06 -18.81
N SER A 121 -40.83 -12.89 -18.07
CA SER A 121 -42.03 -13.73 -18.20
C SER A 121 -42.69 -13.68 -19.58
N ALA A 122 -42.45 -12.62 -20.37
CA ALA A 122 -42.97 -12.50 -21.72
C ALA A 122 -42.31 -13.46 -22.74
N ASN A 123 -41.05 -13.87 -22.51
CA ASN A 123 -40.29 -14.70 -23.45
C ASN A 123 -40.12 -16.17 -23.02
N LEU A 124 -40.43 -16.53 -21.76
CA LEU A 124 -40.32 -17.90 -21.24
C LEU A 124 -41.68 -18.64 -21.12
N GLY A 125 -42.80 -18.04 -21.58
CA GLY A 125 -44.11 -18.70 -21.53
C GLY A 125 -44.67 -18.93 -20.11
N ILE A 126 -44.22 -18.15 -19.13
CA ILE A 126 -44.65 -18.29 -17.73
C ILE A 126 -45.99 -17.56 -17.54
N GLY A 127 -47.09 -18.28 -17.75
CA GLY A 127 -48.45 -17.76 -17.58
C GLY A 127 -48.93 -17.74 -16.12
N SER A 128 -49.94 -16.90 -15.83
CA SER A 128 -50.66 -16.84 -14.55
C SER A 128 -51.18 -18.21 -14.06
N ASN A 129 -51.33 -19.16 -14.97
CA ASN A 129 -51.96 -20.47 -14.76
C ASN A 129 -51.00 -21.59 -14.31
N TRP A 130 -49.73 -21.27 -13.99
CA TRP A 130 -48.78 -22.28 -13.53
C TRP A 130 -49.19 -22.89 -12.16
N PRO A 131 -49.02 -24.21 -11.93
CA PRO A 131 -49.30 -24.83 -10.64
C PRO A 131 -48.50 -24.19 -9.50
N SER A 132 -49.09 -24.12 -8.29
CA SER A 132 -48.49 -23.43 -7.14
C SER A 132 -47.10 -23.95 -6.76
N TRP A 133 -46.84 -25.25 -6.95
CA TRP A 133 -45.52 -25.84 -6.70
C TRP A 133 -44.44 -25.34 -7.68
N VAL A 134 -44.80 -25.03 -8.94
CA VAL A 134 -43.86 -24.50 -9.92
C VAL A 134 -43.49 -23.05 -9.61
N LYS A 135 -44.47 -22.26 -9.12
CA LYS A 135 -44.24 -20.89 -8.64
C LYS A 135 -43.32 -20.87 -7.41
N ALA A 136 -43.53 -21.79 -6.46
CA ALA A 136 -42.66 -21.96 -5.30
C ALA A 136 -41.23 -22.38 -5.69
N LEU A 137 -41.09 -23.28 -6.66
CA LEU A 137 -39.79 -23.69 -7.21
C LEU A 137 -39.06 -22.51 -7.86
N ALA A 138 -39.75 -21.72 -8.68
CA ALA A 138 -39.18 -20.54 -9.33
C ALA A 138 -38.68 -19.51 -8.29
N MET A 139 -39.46 -19.23 -7.25
CA MET A 139 -39.04 -18.34 -6.16
C MET A 139 -37.85 -18.89 -5.37
N THR A 140 -37.76 -20.21 -5.21
CA THR A 140 -36.62 -20.86 -4.55
C THR A 140 -35.35 -20.73 -5.39
N VAL A 141 -35.44 -20.93 -6.71
CA VAL A 141 -34.32 -20.72 -7.63
C VAL A 141 -33.80 -19.29 -7.55
N VAL A 142 -34.69 -18.29 -7.57
CA VAL A 142 -34.28 -16.88 -7.45
C VAL A 142 -33.60 -16.60 -6.10
N GLY A 143 -34.13 -17.13 -4.99
CA GLY A 143 -33.53 -16.98 -3.66
C GLY A 143 -32.17 -17.65 -3.52
N CYS A 144 -32.00 -18.86 -4.09
CA CYS A 144 -30.72 -19.55 -4.12
C CYS A 144 -29.68 -18.78 -4.94
N SER A 145 -30.04 -18.32 -6.14
CA SER A 145 -29.13 -17.58 -7.02
C SER A 145 -28.70 -16.25 -6.40
N THR A 146 -29.64 -15.48 -5.85
CA THR A 146 -29.32 -14.20 -5.19
C THR A 146 -28.48 -14.38 -3.93
N SER A 147 -28.77 -15.41 -3.12
CA SER A 147 -27.95 -15.70 -1.93
C SER A 147 -26.57 -16.23 -2.28
N ALA A 148 -26.43 -16.99 -3.37
CA ALA A 148 -25.13 -17.43 -3.87
C ALA A 148 -24.28 -16.24 -4.35
N ILE A 149 -24.89 -15.28 -5.08
CA ILE A 149 -24.23 -14.04 -5.49
C ILE A 149 -23.72 -13.27 -4.26
N LEU A 150 -24.55 -13.13 -3.21
CA LEU A 150 -24.12 -12.46 -1.98
C LEU A 150 -23.05 -13.25 -1.20
N TYR A 151 -23.15 -14.58 -1.15
CA TYR A 151 -22.19 -15.45 -0.47
C TYR A 151 -20.78 -15.31 -1.05
N PHE A 152 -20.66 -15.38 -2.38
CA PHE A 152 -19.35 -15.23 -3.05
C PHE A 152 -18.84 -13.78 -3.07
N ALA A 153 -19.70 -12.80 -2.83
CA ALA A 153 -19.33 -11.39 -2.81
C ALA A 153 -18.74 -10.91 -1.47
N VAL A 154 -18.70 -11.73 -0.42
CA VAL A 154 -18.17 -11.36 0.91
C VAL A 154 -17.05 -12.35 1.32
N PRO A 155 -15.91 -11.90 1.87
CA PRO A 155 -14.88 -12.80 2.39
C PRO A 155 -15.42 -13.66 3.54
N GLN A 156 -15.35 -14.98 3.39
CA GLN A 156 -15.96 -15.92 4.33
C GLN A 156 -14.92 -16.43 5.35
N VAL A 157 -14.79 -15.76 6.50
CA VAL A 157 -13.99 -16.26 7.63
C VAL A 157 -14.92 -16.98 8.61
N GLY A 158 -14.86 -18.32 8.65
CA GLY A 158 -15.48 -19.12 9.72
C GLY A 158 -17.02 -19.20 9.72
N VAL A 159 -17.65 -19.44 8.56
CA VAL A 159 -19.13 -19.56 8.44
C VAL A 159 -19.68 -20.71 9.29
N SER A 160 -20.56 -20.36 10.25
CA SER A 160 -21.30 -21.34 11.05
C SER A 160 -22.57 -21.77 10.33
N TYR A 161 -22.53 -22.90 9.60
CA TYR A 161 -23.73 -23.47 8.96
C TYR A 161 -24.93 -23.64 9.90
N PRO A 162 -24.76 -24.06 11.17
CA PRO A 162 -25.88 -24.12 12.10
C PRO A 162 -26.49 -22.74 12.42
N ALA A 163 -25.68 -21.68 12.44
CA ALA A 163 -26.16 -20.31 12.61
C ALA A 163 -26.96 -19.84 11.39
N VAL A 164 -26.51 -20.14 10.17
CA VAL A 164 -27.23 -19.84 8.92
C VAL A 164 -28.61 -20.52 8.92
N VAL A 165 -28.65 -21.82 9.22
CA VAL A 165 -29.92 -22.57 9.29
C VAL A 165 -30.83 -22.03 10.40
N GLY A 166 -30.27 -21.74 11.58
CA GLY A 166 -31.01 -21.15 12.69
C GLY A 166 -31.60 -19.79 12.35
N PHE A 167 -30.82 -18.92 11.72
CA PHE A 167 -31.25 -17.61 11.23
C PHE A 167 -32.42 -17.74 10.27
N MET A 168 -32.30 -18.58 9.24
CA MET A 168 -33.33 -18.76 8.23
C MET A 168 -34.64 -19.28 8.81
N ILE A 169 -34.59 -20.27 9.71
CA ILE A 169 -35.77 -20.83 10.36
C ILE A 169 -36.47 -19.78 11.22
N LEU A 170 -35.73 -19.10 12.09
CA LEU A 170 -36.27 -18.11 13.01
C LEU A 170 -36.85 -16.91 12.26
N ARG A 171 -36.15 -16.41 11.23
CA ARG A 171 -36.61 -15.29 10.41
C ARG A 171 -37.89 -15.66 9.67
N THR A 172 -37.92 -16.82 9.00
CA THR A 172 -39.10 -17.31 8.28
C THR A 172 -40.30 -17.48 9.23
N ALA A 173 -40.09 -18.08 10.40
CA ALA A 173 -41.13 -18.27 11.40
C ALA A 173 -41.69 -16.93 11.90
N GLY A 174 -40.84 -15.93 12.14
CA GLY A 174 -41.25 -14.59 12.56
C GLY A 174 -42.23 -13.94 11.56
N PHE A 175 -41.86 -13.92 10.27
CA PHE A 175 -42.73 -13.35 9.22
C PHE A 175 -44.03 -14.13 9.05
N VAL A 176 -43.98 -15.46 9.05
CA VAL A 176 -45.16 -16.34 8.85
C VAL A 176 -46.13 -16.33 10.04
N LEU A 177 -45.64 -16.05 11.25
CA LEU A 177 -46.49 -15.93 12.45
C LEU A 177 -47.11 -14.53 12.59
N LEU A 178 -46.47 -13.50 12.04
CA LEU A 178 -46.97 -12.13 12.03
C LEU A 178 -47.96 -11.84 10.90
N SER A 179 -48.01 -12.68 9.86
CA SER A 179 -49.02 -12.57 8.82
C SER A 179 -50.43 -12.89 9.36
N GLN A 180 -51.42 -12.08 8.98
CA GLN A 180 -52.82 -12.33 9.35
C GLN A 180 -53.39 -13.53 8.55
N PRO A 181 -54.35 -14.29 9.10
CA PRO A 181 -55.05 -15.31 8.33
C PRO A 181 -55.95 -14.65 7.26
N GLY A 182 -55.69 -14.99 6.00
CA GLY A 182 -56.39 -14.56 4.79
C GLY A 182 -55.81 -15.34 3.59
N GLU A 183 -56.46 -15.31 2.43
CA GLU A 183 -55.98 -16.01 1.22
C GLU A 183 -54.58 -15.46 0.84
N PHE A 184 -53.53 -16.20 1.22
CA PHE A 184 -52.09 -15.88 1.10
C PHE A 184 -51.46 -14.86 2.05
N GLY A 185 -52.16 -14.44 3.10
CA GLY A 185 -51.69 -13.30 3.91
C GLY A 185 -51.72 -11.99 3.13
N VAL A 186 -52.33 -11.95 1.94
CA VAL A 186 -52.77 -10.76 1.21
C VAL A 186 -54.28 -10.70 1.39
N LEU A 187 -54.78 -9.70 2.11
CA LEU A 187 -56.22 -9.48 2.16
C LEU A 187 -56.70 -9.13 0.73
N SER A 188 -57.81 -9.72 0.29
CA SER A 188 -58.46 -9.32 -0.96
C SER A 188 -58.73 -7.81 -0.91
N ASP A 189 -58.77 -7.11 -2.06
CA ASP A 189 -58.96 -5.64 -2.06
C ASP A 189 -60.23 -5.19 -1.31
N ASN A 190 -61.22 -6.09 -1.15
CA ASN A 190 -62.45 -5.87 -0.38
C ASN A 190 -62.35 -6.23 1.12
N GLU A 191 -61.34 -7.01 1.55
CA GLU A 191 -61.11 -7.40 2.95
C GLU A 191 -59.98 -6.61 3.63
N ARG A 192 -59.33 -5.69 2.90
CA ARG A 192 -58.33 -4.79 3.50
C ARG A 192 -58.98 -3.84 4.48
N SER A 193 -58.82 -4.14 5.76
CA SER A 193 -58.93 -3.14 6.81
C SER A 193 -57.86 -2.07 6.56
N ASN A 194 -58.30 -0.83 6.26
CA ASN A 194 -57.42 0.35 6.20
C ASN A 194 -56.82 0.71 7.57
N SER A 195 -57.21 0.06 8.66
CA SER A 195 -56.64 0.29 9.99
C SER A 195 -55.45 -0.63 10.24
N TRP A 196 -54.25 -0.05 10.29
CA TRP A 196 -53.08 -0.67 10.91
C TRP A 196 -53.44 -1.03 12.35
N ASN A 197 -53.33 -2.31 12.74
CA ASN A 197 -53.58 -2.73 14.12
C ASN A 197 -52.42 -2.31 15.03
N LEU A 198 -52.45 -1.04 15.41
CA LEU A 198 -51.39 -0.35 16.14
C LEU A 198 -51.16 -0.96 17.52
N ALA A 199 -52.22 -1.46 18.16
CA ALA A 199 -52.16 -2.16 19.43
C ALA A 199 -51.31 -3.44 19.36
N LYS A 200 -51.42 -4.23 18.29
CA LYS A 200 -50.58 -5.43 18.10
C LYS A 200 -49.12 -5.09 17.81
N ALA A 201 -48.86 -4.01 17.07
CA ALA A 201 -47.51 -3.55 16.78
C ALA A 201 -46.81 -3.03 18.04
N GLU A 202 -47.53 -2.28 18.89
CA GLU A 202 -47.05 -1.81 20.19
C GLU A 202 -46.76 -2.99 21.13
N GLU A 203 -47.67 -3.96 21.22
CA GLU A 203 -47.49 -5.16 22.06
C GLU A 203 -46.29 -6.01 21.61
N LEU A 204 -46.06 -6.12 20.30
CA LEU A 204 -44.88 -6.78 19.74
C LEU A 204 -43.59 -6.01 20.05
N ALA A 205 -43.59 -4.69 19.83
CA ALA A 205 -42.43 -3.83 20.09
C ALA A 205 -42.04 -3.86 21.57
N PHE A 206 -43.01 -3.84 22.48
CA PHE A 206 -42.78 -3.97 23.92
C PHE A 206 -42.13 -5.31 24.28
N ARG A 207 -42.59 -6.42 23.68
CA ARG A 207 -42.05 -7.76 23.94
C ARG A 207 -40.63 -7.91 23.41
N VAL A 208 -40.35 -7.41 22.21
CA VAL A 208 -39.00 -7.40 21.65
C VAL A 208 -38.07 -6.52 22.47
N LEU A 209 -38.51 -5.31 22.84
CA LEU A 209 -37.76 -4.41 23.71
C LEU A 209 -37.45 -5.06 25.07
N SER A 210 -38.40 -5.78 25.66
CA SER A 210 -38.20 -6.51 26.92
C SER A 210 -37.13 -7.58 26.79
N ILE A 211 -37.14 -8.36 25.70
CA ILE A 211 -36.13 -9.40 25.43
C ILE A 211 -34.74 -8.77 25.24
N VAL A 212 -34.62 -7.73 24.42
CA VAL A 212 -33.34 -7.05 24.17
C VAL A 212 -32.81 -6.36 25.43
N THR A 213 -33.69 -5.79 26.27
CA THR A 213 -33.31 -5.20 27.56
C THR A 213 -32.77 -6.25 28.52
N ILE A 214 -33.39 -7.43 28.61
CA ILE A 214 -32.88 -8.55 29.42
C ILE A 214 -31.49 -8.98 28.94
N LEU A 215 -31.28 -9.07 27.63
CA LEU A 215 -29.97 -9.41 27.06
C LEU A 215 -28.91 -8.34 27.35
N MET A 216 -29.27 -7.05 27.29
CA MET A 216 -28.38 -5.93 27.64
C MET A 216 -27.98 -5.93 29.13
N VAL A 217 -28.82 -6.44 30.02
CA VAL A 217 -28.52 -6.57 31.46
C VAL A 217 -27.61 -7.77 31.73
N ILE A 218 -27.79 -8.87 30.99
CA ILE A 218 -27.01 -10.11 31.17
C ILE A 218 -25.59 -9.97 30.57
N ILE A 219 -25.41 -9.11 29.57
CA ILE A 219 -24.14 -8.93 28.85
C ILE A 219 -23.51 -7.58 29.24
N PRO A 220 -22.52 -7.56 30.15
CA PRO A 220 -21.93 -6.32 30.64
C PRO A 220 -21.18 -5.60 29.53
N SER A 221 -21.66 -4.42 29.11
CA SER A 221 -21.00 -3.58 28.11
C SER A 221 -20.78 -2.15 28.62
N ARG A 222 -19.63 -1.54 28.29
CA ARG A 222 -19.29 -0.16 28.70
C ARG A 222 -20.18 0.85 27.94
N PHE A 223 -21.10 1.53 28.62
CA PHE A 223 -22.05 2.47 28.01
C PHE A 223 -21.35 3.71 27.42
N HIS A 224 -21.09 3.69 26.10
CA HIS A 224 -20.72 4.88 25.32
C HIS A 224 -21.67 4.99 24.13
N LEU A 225 -22.46 6.07 24.12
CA LEU A 225 -23.42 6.41 23.07
C LEU A 225 -22.77 7.44 22.13
N SER A 226 -22.39 7.01 20.94
CA SER A 226 -21.92 7.92 19.91
C SER A 226 -23.08 8.45 19.07
N LEU A 227 -22.90 9.61 18.42
CA LEU A 227 -23.89 10.16 17.48
C LEU A 227 -24.17 9.19 16.32
N ALA A 228 -23.17 8.41 15.90
CA ALA A 228 -23.31 7.38 14.87
C ALA A 228 -24.22 6.22 15.33
N THR A 229 -24.12 5.82 16.60
CA THR A 229 -24.97 4.77 17.19
C THR A 229 -26.44 5.20 17.22
N PHE A 230 -26.71 6.47 17.54
CA PHE A 230 -28.07 7.02 17.50
C PHE A 230 -28.62 7.09 16.07
N GLY A 231 -27.79 7.53 15.11
CA GLY A 231 -28.15 7.55 13.70
C GLY A 231 -28.52 6.16 13.17
N HIS A 232 -27.70 5.15 13.44
CA HIS A 232 -27.97 3.76 13.05
C HIS A 232 -29.29 3.24 13.64
N ALA A 233 -29.51 3.46 14.94
CA ALA A 233 -30.75 3.06 15.62
C ALA A 233 -32.00 3.68 15.00
N LEU A 234 -31.93 4.97 14.61
CA LEU A 234 -33.05 5.67 13.98
C LEU A 234 -33.40 5.08 12.61
N PHE A 235 -32.42 4.79 11.76
CA PHE A 235 -32.66 4.19 10.44
C PHE A 235 -33.21 2.77 10.56
N SER A 236 -32.66 1.95 11.46
CA SER A 236 -33.20 0.62 11.73
C SER A 236 -34.64 0.67 12.28
N ALA A 237 -34.97 1.65 13.11
CA ALA A 237 -36.31 1.82 13.64
C ALA A 237 -37.33 2.14 12.53
N LEU A 238 -36.96 3.02 11.60
CA LEU A 238 -37.79 3.35 10.44
C LEU A 238 -38.01 2.13 9.53
N GLU A 239 -36.95 1.37 9.24
CA GLU A 239 -37.03 0.15 8.43
C GLU A 239 -37.99 -0.87 9.05
N VAL A 240 -37.82 -1.19 10.33
CA VAL A 240 -38.65 -2.15 11.05
C VAL A 240 -40.10 -1.69 11.11
N MET A 241 -40.36 -0.40 11.32
CA MET A 241 -41.72 0.16 11.32
C MET A 241 -42.41 -0.01 9.96
N VAL A 242 -41.70 0.23 8.87
CA VAL A 242 -42.24 0.00 7.51
C VAL A 242 -42.52 -1.48 7.29
N ILE A 243 -41.62 -2.38 7.70
CA ILE A 243 -41.83 -3.83 7.61
C ILE A 243 -43.08 -4.25 8.39
N LEU A 244 -43.24 -3.80 9.64
CA LEU A 244 -44.40 -4.13 10.47
C LEU A 244 -45.70 -3.57 9.88
N PHE A 245 -45.66 -2.34 9.37
CA PHE A 245 -46.79 -1.72 8.67
C PHE A 245 -47.18 -2.54 7.43
N MET A 246 -46.22 -2.92 6.58
CA MET A 246 -46.45 -3.73 5.40
C MET A 246 -47.03 -5.11 5.74
N ILE A 247 -46.51 -5.78 6.76
CA ILE A 247 -47.06 -7.06 7.23
C ILE A 247 -48.50 -6.86 7.72
N SER A 248 -48.80 -5.76 8.43
CA SER A 248 -50.15 -5.49 8.94
C SER A 248 -51.18 -5.26 7.83
N LEU A 249 -50.74 -4.73 6.68
CA LEU A 249 -51.56 -4.55 5.48
C LEU A 249 -51.65 -5.81 4.60
N GLY A 250 -51.00 -6.90 5.00
CA GLY A 250 -50.95 -8.14 4.23
C GLY A 250 -49.92 -8.16 3.10
N TYR A 251 -48.90 -7.31 3.15
CA TYR A 251 -47.80 -7.27 2.18
C TYR A 251 -46.56 -8.00 2.70
N CYS A 252 -46.77 -9.18 3.28
CA CYS A 252 -45.70 -9.96 3.92
C CYS A 252 -44.54 -10.29 2.96
N MET A 253 -44.85 -10.56 1.69
CA MET A 253 -43.83 -10.85 0.66
C MET A 253 -43.00 -9.62 0.32
N SER A 254 -43.63 -8.47 0.14
CA SER A 254 -42.92 -7.22 -0.12
C SER A 254 -42.08 -6.79 1.08
N ALA A 255 -42.54 -7.09 2.30
CA ALA A 255 -41.82 -6.80 3.54
C ALA A 255 -40.50 -7.60 3.67
N THR A 256 -40.48 -8.88 3.30
CA THR A 256 -39.23 -9.68 3.33
C THR A 256 -38.23 -9.23 2.27
N THR A 257 -38.70 -8.82 1.11
CA THR A 257 -37.83 -8.30 0.03
C THR A 257 -37.30 -6.90 0.32
N LEU A 258 -38.05 -6.08 1.08
CA LEU A 258 -37.60 -4.76 1.51
C LEU A 258 -36.41 -4.86 2.46
N GLU A 259 -36.40 -5.86 3.34
CA GLU A 259 -35.27 -6.12 4.23
C GLU A 259 -34.00 -6.44 3.42
N THR A 260 -34.11 -7.37 2.46
CA THR A 260 -32.99 -7.68 1.54
C THR A 260 -32.53 -6.45 0.76
N LEU A 261 -33.47 -5.67 0.20
CA LEU A 261 -33.18 -4.44 -0.54
C LEU A 261 -32.40 -3.43 0.31
N SER A 262 -32.82 -3.22 1.56
CA SER A 262 -32.15 -2.27 2.46
C SER A 262 -30.72 -2.71 2.80
N ALA A 263 -30.54 -3.99 3.12
CA ALA A 263 -29.25 -4.56 3.48
C ALA A 263 -28.25 -4.52 2.32
N THR A 264 -28.71 -4.75 1.08
CA THR A 264 -27.84 -4.77 -0.10
C THR A 264 -27.58 -3.38 -0.68
N THR A 265 -28.54 -2.46 -0.62
CA THR A 265 -28.37 -1.10 -1.18
C THR A 265 -27.28 -0.33 -0.43
N LEU A 266 -27.28 -0.41 0.91
CA LEU A 266 -26.29 0.26 1.75
C LEU A 266 -24.89 -0.32 1.54
N ARG A 267 -24.77 -1.67 1.54
CA ARG A 267 -23.49 -2.36 1.30
C ARG A 267 -22.95 -2.13 -0.12
N GLY A 268 -23.83 -2.03 -1.13
CA GLY A 268 -23.43 -1.71 -2.51
C GLY A 268 -22.98 -0.26 -2.71
N PHE A 269 -23.46 0.68 -1.89
CA PHE A 269 -23.05 2.08 -1.94
C PHE A 269 -21.79 2.36 -1.12
N MET A 270 -21.67 1.76 0.07
CA MET A 270 -20.51 1.96 0.96
C MET A 270 -19.36 0.98 0.71
N GLY A 271 -19.62 -0.13 0.03
CA GLY A 271 -18.62 -1.16 -0.27
C GLY A 271 -17.64 -0.75 -1.37
N GLY A 272 -16.40 -1.23 -1.29
CA GLY A 272 -15.41 -1.07 -2.36
C GLY A 272 -15.82 -1.72 -3.69
N PHE A 273 -14.95 -1.58 -4.71
CA PHE A 273 -15.23 -2.00 -6.10
C PHE A 273 -15.75 -3.44 -6.24
N SER A 274 -15.21 -4.38 -5.47
CA SER A 274 -15.59 -5.80 -5.44
C SER A 274 -17.04 -6.07 -4.98
N HIS A 275 -17.64 -5.13 -4.25
CA HIS A 275 -18.98 -5.27 -3.69
C HIS A 275 -20.04 -4.48 -4.47
N ALA A 276 -19.65 -3.52 -5.31
CA ALA A 276 -20.60 -2.63 -5.99
C ALA A 276 -21.58 -3.37 -6.90
N LEU A 277 -21.11 -4.28 -7.76
CA LEU A 277 -21.94 -5.00 -8.73
C LEU A 277 -22.88 -6.06 -8.09
N PRO A 278 -22.40 -7.05 -7.32
CA PRO A 278 -23.27 -8.13 -6.80
C PRO A 278 -24.35 -7.59 -5.87
N PHE A 279 -24.03 -6.63 -5.01
CA PHE A 279 -25.00 -6.03 -4.09
C PHE A 279 -26.00 -5.12 -4.82
N SER A 280 -25.59 -4.37 -5.86
CA SER A 280 -26.51 -3.55 -6.66
C SER A 280 -27.48 -4.41 -7.49
N LEU A 281 -27.03 -5.52 -8.05
CA LEU A 281 -27.89 -6.47 -8.78
C LEU A 281 -28.95 -7.08 -7.87
N VAL A 282 -28.55 -7.54 -6.68
CA VAL A 282 -29.50 -8.10 -5.70
C VAL A 282 -30.46 -7.03 -5.18
N SER A 283 -30.02 -5.77 -5.05
CA SER A 283 -30.88 -4.63 -4.72
C SER A 283 -31.95 -4.40 -5.79
N VAL A 284 -31.58 -4.38 -7.07
CA VAL A 284 -32.54 -4.23 -8.18
C VAL A 284 -33.55 -5.38 -8.21
N VAL A 285 -33.09 -6.63 -8.06
CA VAL A 285 -33.98 -7.80 -8.01
C VAL A 285 -34.95 -7.70 -6.82
N SER A 286 -34.44 -7.35 -5.63
CA SER A 286 -35.25 -7.21 -4.43
C SER A 286 -36.28 -6.07 -4.53
N ALA A 287 -35.93 -4.97 -5.20
CA ALA A 287 -36.83 -3.87 -5.48
C ALA A 287 -37.98 -4.27 -6.43
N ILE A 288 -37.67 -5.02 -7.50
CA ILE A 288 -38.67 -5.56 -8.43
C ILE A 288 -39.60 -6.53 -7.69
N GLN A 289 -39.04 -7.41 -6.87
CA GLN A 289 -39.82 -8.35 -6.07
C GLN A 289 -40.73 -7.63 -5.06
N CYS A 290 -40.22 -6.59 -4.42
CA CYS A 290 -40.98 -5.76 -3.49
C CYS A 290 -42.17 -5.08 -4.17
N GLN A 291 -41.95 -4.43 -5.32
CA GLN A 291 -43.02 -3.77 -6.09
C GLN A 291 -44.07 -4.73 -6.61
N ALA A 292 -43.64 -5.87 -7.15
CA ALA A 292 -44.57 -6.79 -7.78
C ALA A 292 -45.41 -7.56 -6.75
N GLY A 293 -44.94 -7.66 -5.50
CA GLY A 293 -45.73 -8.11 -4.35
C GLY A 293 -46.80 -7.11 -3.86
N MET A 294 -46.78 -5.85 -4.33
CA MET A 294 -47.80 -4.85 -3.98
C MET A 294 -49.03 -4.91 -4.93
N PRO A 295 -50.22 -4.52 -4.45
CA PRO A 295 -51.45 -4.45 -5.23
C PRO A 295 -51.39 -3.34 -6.30
N LEU A 296 -52.11 -3.56 -7.42
CA LEU A 296 -52.08 -2.69 -8.60
C LEU A 296 -52.40 -1.22 -8.29
N SER A 297 -53.28 -0.96 -7.32
CA SER A 297 -53.67 0.40 -6.88
C SER A 297 -52.52 1.16 -6.18
N SER A 298 -51.63 0.47 -5.48
CA SER A 298 -50.51 1.07 -4.72
C SER A 298 -49.18 1.04 -5.49
N ARG A 299 -49.07 0.26 -6.58
CA ARG A 299 -47.84 0.16 -7.39
C ARG A 299 -47.37 1.50 -7.94
N ARG A 300 -48.28 2.40 -8.33
CA ARG A 300 -47.92 3.74 -8.86
C ARG A 300 -47.22 4.63 -7.82
N GLN A 301 -47.66 4.59 -6.57
CA GLN A 301 -47.04 5.35 -5.47
C GLN A 301 -45.71 4.69 -5.04
N GLY A 302 -45.68 3.35 -5.03
CA GLY A 302 -44.46 2.58 -4.74
C GLY A 302 -43.35 2.75 -5.79
N LEU A 303 -43.70 2.99 -7.06
CA LEU A 303 -42.75 3.20 -8.17
C LEU A 303 -41.80 4.38 -7.92
N LEU A 304 -42.31 5.51 -7.44
CA LEU A 304 -41.52 6.71 -7.12
C LEU A 304 -40.54 6.44 -5.97
N LEU A 305 -41.01 5.80 -4.89
CA LEU A 305 -40.18 5.46 -3.74
C LEU A 305 -39.11 4.43 -4.09
N THR A 306 -39.45 3.45 -4.91
CA THR A 306 -38.49 2.43 -5.36
C THR A 306 -37.43 3.03 -6.27
N ALA A 307 -37.81 3.95 -7.16
CA ALA A 307 -36.84 4.68 -8.00
C ALA A 307 -35.85 5.47 -7.14
N LEU A 308 -36.33 6.14 -6.08
CA LEU A 308 -35.48 6.88 -5.14
C LEU A 308 -34.53 5.95 -4.36
N VAL A 309 -34.99 4.78 -3.90
CA VAL A 309 -34.17 3.81 -3.17
C VAL A 309 -33.15 3.12 -4.09
N LEU A 310 -33.43 3.01 -5.38
CA LEU A 310 -32.49 2.46 -6.36
C LEU A 310 -31.46 3.46 -6.88
N LEU A 311 -31.65 4.78 -6.70
CA LEU A 311 -30.68 5.79 -7.13
C LEU A 311 -29.25 5.53 -6.63
N PRO A 312 -29.00 5.23 -5.33
CA PRO A 312 -27.66 4.88 -4.86
C PRO A 312 -27.08 3.64 -5.53
N SER A 313 -27.92 2.62 -5.79
CA SER A 313 -27.50 1.39 -6.49
C SER A 313 -27.19 1.67 -7.96
N LEU A 314 -27.96 2.52 -8.62
CA LEU A 314 -27.75 2.95 -10.01
C LEU A 314 -26.53 3.86 -10.14
N VAL A 315 -26.27 4.73 -9.17
CA VAL A 315 -25.07 5.57 -9.08
C VAL A 315 -23.85 4.70 -8.80
N SER A 316 -23.94 3.72 -7.88
CA SER A 316 -22.87 2.74 -7.64
C SER A 316 -22.62 1.89 -8.88
N MET A 317 -23.67 1.46 -9.58
CA MET A 317 -23.58 0.72 -10.84
C MET A 317 -23.05 1.58 -11.99
N TYR A 318 -23.37 2.88 -12.05
CA TYR A 318 -22.83 3.83 -13.02
C TYR A 318 -21.37 4.14 -12.73
N HIS A 319 -20.97 4.33 -11.47
CA HIS A 319 -19.57 4.44 -11.09
C HIS A 319 -18.82 3.14 -11.32
N PHE A 320 -19.43 1.98 -11.06
CA PHE A 320 -18.90 0.68 -11.42
C PHE A 320 -18.73 0.62 -12.93
N PHE A 321 -19.74 0.89 -13.75
CA PHE A 321 -19.65 0.83 -15.21
C PHE A 321 -18.72 1.90 -15.82
N ASN A 322 -18.63 3.10 -15.25
CA ASN A 322 -17.66 4.12 -15.67
C ASN A 322 -16.24 3.74 -15.23
N ARG A 323 -16.08 3.20 -14.03
CA ARG A 323 -14.78 2.74 -13.53
C ARG A 323 -14.40 1.38 -14.14
N PHE A 324 -15.35 0.60 -14.66
CA PHE A 324 -15.21 -0.64 -15.44
C PHE A 324 -14.93 -0.29 -16.91
N SER A 325 -15.60 0.73 -17.46
CA SER A 325 -15.27 1.31 -18.77
C SER A 325 -13.92 2.03 -18.76
N HIS A 326 -13.43 2.44 -17.58
CA HIS A 326 -12.09 2.98 -17.36
C HIS A 326 -11.15 2.04 -16.58
N GLY A 327 -11.56 0.78 -16.31
CA GLY A 327 -10.87 -0.05 -15.31
C GLY A 327 -11.48 -1.44 -15.15
N THR A 328 -11.65 -2.11 -16.28
CA THR A 328 -11.56 -3.57 -16.48
C THR A 328 -11.63 -3.78 -17.99
N VAL A 329 -10.51 -3.46 -18.64
CA VAL A 329 -9.99 -4.43 -19.59
C VAL A 329 -9.43 -5.55 -18.73
N GLU A 330 -10.26 -6.55 -18.42
CA GLU A 330 -9.71 -7.88 -18.29
C GLU A 330 -9.42 -8.32 -19.73
N ASN A 331 -8.15 -8.35 -20.07
CA ASN A 331 -7.55 -9.41 -20.86
C ASN A 331 -8.51 -10.20 -21.80
N LEU A 332 -9.06 -9.55 -22.83
CA LEU A 332 -8.57 -9.99 -24.12
C LEU A 332 -7.08 -9.68 -24.04
N PRO A 333 -6.17 -10.65 -24.15
CA PRO A 333 -4.76 -10.31 -24.29
C PRO A 333 -4.63 -9.52 -25.60
N ILE A 334 -4.91 -8.22 -25.56
CA ILE A 334 -3.96 -7.26 -26.06
C ILE A 334 -2.87 -7.31 -24.99
N GLN A 335 -2.09 -8.40 -25.06
CA GLN A 335 -0.70 -8.38 -24.68
C GLN A 335 -0.21 -7.02 -25.15
N PRO A 336 0.16 -6.10 -24.25
CA PRO A 336 0.50 -4.76 -24.69
C PRO A 336 1.62 -4.97 -25.71
N SER A 337 1.30 -4.67 -26.96
CA SER A 337 2.02 -5.22 -28.09
C SER A 337 3.00 -4.13 -28.49
N PHE A 338 4.18 -4.13 -27.90
CA PHE A 338 5.12 -3.02 -28.12
C PHE A 338 5.77 -3.19 -29.48
N SER A 339 5.76 -2.13 -30.30
CA SER A 339 6.52 -2.10 -31.55
C SER A 339 8.03 -2.14 -31.31
N VAL A 340 8.49 -1.68 -30.13
CA VAL A 340 9.87 -1.66 -29.67
C VAL A 340 9.92 -2.26 -28.27
N HIS A 341 10.99 -3.00 -27.94
CA HIS A 341 11.12 -3.57 -26.60
C HIS A 341 11.15 -2.45 -25.54
N PRO A 342 10.49 -2.58 -24.38
CA PRO A 342 10.41 -1.49 -23.40
C PRO A 342 11.76 -1.04 -22.85
N ILE A 343 12.66 -1.99 -22.62
CA ILE A 343 14.05 -1.72 -22.22
C ILE A 343 14.77 -0.86 -23.26
N GLU A 344 14.53 -1.11 -24.55
CA GLU A 344 15.16 -0.34 -25.63
C GLU A 344 14.66 1.11 -25.63
N GLN A 345 13.37 1.34 -25.37
CA GLN A 345 12.84 2.70 -25.21
C GLN A 345 13.49 3.43 -24.02
N LEU A 346 13.58 2.77 -22.85
CA LEU A 346 14.23 3.35 -21.66
C LEU A 346 15.70 3.69 -21.93
N ALA A 347 16.43 2.83 -22.64
CA ALA A 347 17.82 3.06 -23.01
C ALA A 347 17.98 4.24 -23.98
N GLN A 348 17.10 4.38 -24.97
CA GLN A 348 17.13 5.50 -25.91
C GLN A 348 16.84 6.83 -25.20
N GLU A 349 15.82 6.88 -24.34
CA GLU A 349 15.50 8.06 -23.54
C GLU A 349 16.66 8.46 -22.61
N ALA A 350 17.31 7.48 -22.00
CA ALA A 350 18.45 7.68 -21.14
C ALA A 350 19.67 8.25 -21.89
N GLN A 351 19.96 7.76 -23.09
CA GLN A 351 21.02 8.31 -23.94
C GLN A 351 20.77 9.77 -24.33
N ILE A 352 19.51 10.12 -24.66
CA ILE A 352 19.13 11.51 -24.94
C ILE A 352 19.31 12.37 -23.68
N LYS A 353 18.90 11.88 -22.51
CA LYS A 353 19.05 12.59 -21.23
C LYS A 353 20.54 12.82 -20.90
N PHE A 354 21.38 11.81 -21.09
CA PHE A 354 22.82 11.90 -20.88
C PHE A 354 23.45 12.93 -21.84
N GLY A 355 23.14 12.87 -23.13
CA GLY A 355 23.64 13.86 -24.11
C GLY A 355 23.24 15.29 -23.75
N LYS A 356 22.01 15.51 -23.29
CA LYS A 356 21.54 16.83 -22.81
C LYS A 356 22.28 17.28 -21.55
N MET A 357 22.55 16.36 -20.61
CA MET A 357 23.31 16.64 -19.40
C MET A 357 24.73 17.09 -19.73
N ILE A 358 25.41 16.42 -20.66
CA ILE A 358 26.78 16.79 -21.08
C ILE A 358 26.78 18.12 -21.86
N ALA A 359 25.83 18.31 -22.77
CA ALA A 359 25.77 19.49 -23.62
C ALA A 359 25.51 20.79 -22.83
N ARG A 360 24.80 20.71 -21.69
CA ARG A 360 24.46 21.89 -20.87
C ARG A 360 25.53 22.31 -19.87
N GLN A 361 26.62 21.55 -19.71
CA GLN A 361 27.63 21.86 -18.69
C GLN A 361 28.29 23.22 -18.95
N SER A 362 28.33 24.04 -17.90
CA SER A 362 28.94 25.37 -17.89
C SER A 362 30.40 25.35 -18.36
N LYS A 363 30.76 26.30 -19.23
CA LYS A 363 32.13 26.43 -19.78
C LYS A 363 32.87 27.66 -19.28
N THR A 364 32.14 28.66 -18.81
CA THR A 364 32.70 29.87 -18.21
C THR A 364 32.23 30.02 -16.77
N LEU A 365 32.96 30.80 -15.97
CA LEU A 365 32.57 31.12 -14.60
C LEU A 365 31.21 31.83 -14.55
N GLN A 366 30.90 32.66 -15.54
CA GLN A 366 29.62 33.36 -15.64
C GLN A 366 28.46 32.37 -15.87
N ASP A 367 28.64 31.39 -16.74
CA ASP A 367 27.64 30.33 -16.97
C ASP A 367 27.44 29.51 -15.70
N ALA A 368 28.52 29.06 -15.07
CA ALA A 368 28.47 28.26 -13.84
C ALA A 368 27.79 29.01 -12.70
N THR A 369 28.05 30.31 -12.57
CA THR A 369 27.41 31.17 -11.57
C THR A 369 25.91 31.33 -11.86
N THR A 370 25.53 31.52 -13.13
CA THR A 370 24.14 31.64 -13.55
C THR A 370 23.37 30.35 -13.32
N GLU A 371 23.95 29.21 -13.69
CA GLU A 371 23.35 27.90 -13.52
C GLU A 371 23.25 27.52 -12.04
N TYR A 372 24.26 27.83 -11.23
CA TYR A 372 24.21 27.67 -9.78
C TYR A 372 23.04 28.45 -9.16
N MET A 373 22.88 29.74 -9.51
CA MET A 373 21.76 30.54 -9.03
C MET A 373 20.40 29.99 -9.50
N ARG A 374 20.31 29.52 -10.74
CA ARG A 374 19.11 28.90 -11.30
C ARG A 374 18.73 27.61 -10.56
N ARG A 375 19.70 26.78 -10.18
CA ARG A 375 19.47 25.50 -9.49
C ARG A 375 19.14 25.66 -8.01
N TYR A 376 19.92 26.48 -7.31
CA TYR A 376 19.91 26.51 -5.84
C TYR A 376 19.28 27.76 -5.25
N ASN A 377 18.84 28.71 -6.09
CA ASN A 377 18.24 29.97 -5.68
C ASN A 377 19.12 30.78 -4.70
N ARG A 378 20.45 30.64 -4.85
CA ARG A 378 21.48 31.29 -4.01
C ARG A 378 22.66 31.70 -4.88
N SER A 379 23.38 32.74 -4.49
CA SER A 379 24.67 33.08 -5.11
C SER A 379 25.73 32.03 -4.76
N PRO A 380 26.71 31.73 -5.62
CA PRO A 380 27.81 30.83 -5.26
C PRO A 380 28.58 31.33 -4.02
N PRO A 381 29.19 30.42 -3.23
CA PRO A 381 29.97 30.77 -2.06
C PRO A 381 31.27 31.50 -2.47
N PRO A 382 31.93 32.19 -1.52
CA PRO A 382 33.27 32.71 -1.74
C PRO A 382 34.23 31.62 -2.27
N HIS A 383 35.17 32.02 -3.12
CA HIS A 383 36.17 31.14 -3.74
C HIS A 383 35.60 30.07 -4.70
N PHE A 384 34.32 30.18 -5.09
CA PHE A 384 33.75 29.33 -6.15
C PHE A 384 34.47 29.51 -7.49
N ASP A 385 34.95 30.71 -7.79
CA ASP A 385 35.83 31.01 -8.93
C ASP A 385 37.15 30.24 -8.89
N THR A 386 37.79 30.20 -7.72
CA THR A 386 39.05 29.47 -7.51
C THR A 386 38.83 27.97 -7.71
N TRP A 387 37.74 27.43 -7.16
CA TRP A 387 37.35 26.04 -7.42
C TRP A 387 37.04 25.79 -8.90
N PHE A 388 36.30 26.68 -9.57
CA PHE A 388 35.94 26.56 -10.98
C PHE A 388 37.18 26.52 -11.87
N GLU A 389 38.16 27.39 -11.61
CA GLU A 389 39.43 27.41 -12.33
C GLU A 389 40.23 26.12 -12.10
N ALA A 390 40.29 25.62 -10.86
CA ALA A 390 40.95 24.37 -10.54
C ALA A 390 40.25 23.14 -11.13
N ALA A 391 38.92 23.17 -11.25
CA ALA A 391 38.11 22.15 -11.89
C ALA A 391 38.37 22.15 -13.40
N ARG A 392 38.34 23.33 -14.03
CA ARG A 392 38.67 23.51 -15.46
C ARG A 392 40.08 23.05 -15.78
N SER A 393 41.07 23.41 -14.95
CA SER A 393 42.48 23.06 -15.19
C SER A 393 42.78 21.56 -15.06
N LYS A 394 41.85 20.78 -14.50
CA LYS A 394 41.98 19.33 -14.29
C LYS A 394 40.97 18.54 -15.13
N ASP A 395 40.39 19.18 -16.15
CA ASP A 395 39.40 18.59 -17.04
C ASP A 395 38.21 17.97 -16.29
N PHE A 396 37.70 18.66 -15.27
CA PHE A 396 36.51 18.23 -14.55
C PHE A 396 35.26 18.45 -15.41
N LEU A 397 34.49 17.39 -15.65
CA LEU A 397 33.43 17.40 -16.66
C LEU A 397 32.09 17.95 -16.16
N LEU A 398 31.69 17.56 -14.94
CA LEU A 398 30.33 17.78 -14.42
C LEU A 398 30.29 18.98 -13.47
N ILE A 399 30.51 20.18 -14.02
CA ILE A 399 30.60 21.43 -13.27
C ILE A 399 29.31 21.74 -12.48
N ASP A 400 28.14 21.40 -13.04
CA ASP A 400 26.85 21.85 -12.50
C ASP A 400 26.09 20.78 -11.71
N GLU A 401 26.47 19.50 -11.81
CA GLU A 401 25.70 18.37 -11.28
C GLU A 401 26.06 18.06 -9.82
N PHE A 402 25.55 18.86 -8.87
CA PHE A 402 25.77 18.68 -7.41
C PHE A 402 24.46 18.63 -6.61
N ASP A 403 23.34 18.41 -7.29
CA ASP A 403 21.98 18.61 -6.78
C ASP A 403 21.72 17.79 -5.49
N ILE A 404 22.13 16.51 -5.45
CA ILE A 404 21.89 15.64 -4.29
C ILE A 404 22.65 16.09 -3.05
N MET A 405 23.88 16.58 -3.22
CA MET A 405 24.71 17.10 -2.14
C MET A 405 24.19 18.45 -1.66
N MET A 406 23.84 19.35 -2.59
CA MET A 406 23.29 20.67 -2.25
C MET A 406 21.93 20.57 -1.56
N LYS A 407 21.05 19.69 -2.04
CA LYS A 407 19.77 19.37 -1.37
C LYS A 407 20.01 18.80 0.03
N GLY A 408 21.07 18.01 0.22
CA GLY A 408 21.49 17.52 1.53
C GLY A 408 21.88 18.63 2.51
N LEU A 409 22.38 19.77 2.01
CA LEU A 409 22.73 20.92 2.84
C LEU A 409 21.54 21.83 3.19
N GLU A 410 20.44 21.73 2.43
CA GLU A 410 19.28 22.64 2.53
C GLU A 410 18.71 22.78 3.96
N PRO A 411 18.48 21.70 4.74
CA PRO A 411 17.92 21.83 6.09
C PRO A 411 18.79 22.68 7.03
N PHE A 412 20.12 22.67 6.87
CA PHE A 412 21.04 23.36 7.77
C PHE A 412 20.99 24.90 7.60
N TRP A 413 20.55 25.39 6.45
CA TRP A 413 20.25 26.82 6.26
C TRP A 413 19.10 27.30 7.16
N GLY A 414 18.27 26.39 7.66
CA GLY A 414 17.17 26.68 8.60
C GLY A 414 17.57 26.75 10.07
N VAL A 415 18.84 26.53 10.39
CA VAL A 415 19.40 26.52 11.75
C VAL A 415 20.46 27.61 11.87
N SER A 416 20.59 28.23 13.04
CA SER A 416 21.62 29.25 13.27
C SER A 416 23.02 28.62 13.17
N PRO A 417 24.03 29.30 12.60
CA PRO A 417 25.39 28.78 12.52
C PRO A 417 25.99 28.46 13.90
N ALA A 418 25.70 29.28 14.92
CA ALA A 418 26.11 29.05 16.30
C ALA A 418 25.56 27.73 16.87
N ASP A 419 24.28 27.43 16.63
CA ASP A 419 23.70 26.17 17.10
C ASP A 419 24.23 24.97 16.31
N LEU A 420 24.49 25.11 15.00
CA LEU A 420 25.10 24.05 14.21
C LEU A 420 26.50 23.68 14.74
N ARG A 421 27.35 24.68 15.02
CA ARG A 421 28.67 24.45 15.63
C ARG A 421 28.54 23.79 17.00
N GLY A 422 27.63 24.27 17.84
CA GLY A 422 27.36 23.66 19.14
C GLY A 422 26.90 22.19 19.05
N ARG A 423 26.06 21.85 18.06
CA ARG A 423 25.63 20.46 17.81
C ARG A 423 26.77 19.57 17.32
N VAL A 424 27.67 20.09 16.49
CA VAL A 424 28.89 19.36 16.07
C VAL A 424 29.75 19.03 17.29
N ASP A 425 30.00 20.01 18.16
CA ASP A 425 30.80 19.79 19.36
C ASP A 425 30.09 18.84 20.34
N ALA A 426 28.77 18.96 20.50
CA ALA A 426 27.96 18.05 21.32
C ALA A 426 28.00 16.61 20.80
N ALA A 427 27.87 16.41 19.48
CA ALA A 427 27.94 15.10 18.85
C ALA A 427 29.29 14.41 19.12
N ILE A 428 30.41 15.14 18.99
CA ILE A 428 31.74 14.60 19.31
C ILE A 428 31.90 14.33 20.82
N ALA A 429 31.35 15.20 21.67
CA ALA A 429 31.42 15.05 23.12
C ALA A 429 30.65 13.84 23.65
N THR A 430 29.72 13.25 22.88
CA THR A 430 29.04 11.99 23.23
C THR A 430 30.01 10.80 23.35
N GLY A 431 31.18 10.88 22.70
CA GLY A 431 32.11 9.76 22.62
C GLY A 431 31.71 8.68 21.61
N GLU A 432 30.75 8.96 20.71
CA GLU A 432 30.30 8.05 19.67
C GLU A 432 31.48 7.56 18.79
N ALA A 433 31.76 6.26 18.86
CA ALA A 433 32.95 5.64 18.26
C ALA A 433 33.00 5.76 16.73
N SER A 434 31.83 5.86 16.09
CA SER A 434 31.73 5.96 14.65
C SER A 434 32.13 7.32 14.08
N LEU A 435 32.29 8.36 14.91
CA LEU A 435 32.53 9.73 14.45
C LEU A 435 34.02 10.09 14.37
N ILE A 436 34.37 10.75 13.27
CA ILE A 436 35.68 11.38 13.05
C ILE A 436 35.45 12.89 12.98
N ARG A 437 36.10 13.65 13.85
CA ARG A 437 36.13 15.11 13.77
C ARG A 437 37.25 15.53 12.83
N VAL A 438 36.93 16.37 11.86
CA VAL A 438 37.91 17.08 11.03
C VAL A 438 37.78 18.57 11.31
N ALA A 439 38.86 19.22 11.68
CA ALA A 439 38.88 20.66 11.93
C ALA A 439 39.89 21.35 11.02
N VAL A 440 39.43 22.36 10.29
CA VAL A 440 40.27 23.31 9.56
C VAL A 440 40.43 24.54 10.44
N LYS A 441 41.67 24.87 10.78
CA LYS A 441 42.02 26.06 11.55
C LYS A 441 43.29 26.68 10.99
N ASP A 442 43.30 27.99 10.77
CA ASP A 442 44.44 28.71 10.21
C ASP A 442 44.93 28.05 8.90
N HIS A 443 43.99 27.67 8.03
CA HIS A 443 44.23 26.94 6.77
C HIS A 443 44.98 25.60 6.93
N ARG A 444 44.82 24.93 8.07
CA ARG A 444 45.39 23.60 8.34
C ARG A 444 44.33 22.63 8.84
N ALA A 445 44.29 21.43 8.25
CA ALA A 445 43.40 20.36 8.69
C ALA A 445 44.02 19.52 9.82
N SER A 446 43.20 19.17 10.80
CA SER A 446 43.50 18.26 11.91
C SER A 446 42.35 17.29 12.14
N TYR A 447 42.64 16.15 12.78
CA TYR A 447 41.70 15.04 12.94
C TYR A 447 41.73 14.55 14.38
N SER A 448 40.57 14.17 14.91
CA SER A 448 40.44 13.48 16.19
C SER A 448 39.29 12.48 16.15
N MET A 449 39.45 11.34 16.80
CA MET A 449 38.50 10.23 16.82
C MET A 449 38.64 9.43 18.11
N VAL A 450 37.57 8.73 18.50
CA VAL A 450 37.54 7.89 19.70
C VAL A 450 38.09 6.49 19.41
N ASP A 451 37.76 5.89 18.26
CA ASP A 451 38.18 4.52 17.90
C ASP A 451 38.41 4.31 16.36
N ALA A 452 38.59 3.04 15.96
CA ALA A 452 39.08 2.45 14.72
C ALA A 452 38.36 2.85 13.42
N ALA A 453 38.59 4.08 12.98
CA ALA A 453 38.38 4.47 11.58
C ALA A 453 39.62 5.16 10.97
N GLN A 454 40.82 4.83 11.47
CA GLN A 454 42.07 5.49 11.10
C GLN A 454 42.29 5.52 9.59
N TRP A 455 41.87 4.48 8.88
CA TRP A 455 41.98 4.40 7.42
C TRP A 455 41.08 5.43 6.72
N VAL A 456 39.83 5.63 7.19
CA VAL A 456 38.90 6.66 6.67
C VAL A 456 39.50 8.04 6.86
N ALA A 457 39.97 8.33 8.08
CA ALA A 457 40.62 9.60 8.41
C ALA A 457 41.86 9.84 7.53
N THR A 458 42.66 8.80 7.30
CA THR A 458 43.86 8.87 6.45
C THR A 458 43.51 9.14 4.99
N GLN A 459 42.49 8.47 4.45
CA GLN A 459 42.06 8.67 3.08
C GLN A 459 41.51 10.09 2.87
N VAL A 460 40.60 10.54 3.73
CA VAL A 460 40.02 11.89 3.66
C VAL A 460 41.11 12.96 3.87
N ARG A 461 42.09 12.71 4.74
CA ARG A 461 43.24 13.60 4.92
C ARG A 461 44.03 13.81 3.64
N SER A 462 44.15 12.79 2.79
CA SER A 462 44.86 12.88 1.52
C SER A 462 44.16 13.79 0.49
N TRP A 463 42.90 14.16 0.74
CA TRP A 463 42.12 15.01 -0.16
C TRP A 463 42.37 16.50 0.04
N PHE A 464 42.76 16.92 1.23
CA PHE A 464 43.04 18.32 1.54
C PHE A 464 44.30 18.79 0.82
N THR A 465 44.11 19.53 -0.27
CA THR A 465 45.19 20.21 -0.98
C THR A 465 45.49 21.56 -0.33
N HIS A 466 46.69 22.10 -0.58
CA HIS A 466 47.05 23.44 -0.11
C HIS A 466 46.09 24.51 -0.67
N GLU A 467 45.72 24.39 -1.94
CA GLU A 467 44.78 25.29 -2.62
C GLU A 467 43.38 25.25 -1.97
N MET A 468 42.85 24.06 -1.70
CA MET A 468 41.59 23.88 -0.99
C MET A 468 41.65 24.55 0.39
N LEU A 469 42.66 24.20 1.20
CA LEU A 469 42.82 24.72 2.57
C LEU A 469 42.93 26.25 2.62
N ALA A 470 43.58 26.86 1.63
CA ALA A 470 43.70 28.33 1.53
C ALA A 470 42.37 29.04 1.28
N THR A 471 41.37 28.35 0.73
CA THR A 471 40.04 28.91 0.44
C THR A 471 38.97 28.60 1.49
N LEU A 472 39.24 27.67 2.39
CA LEU A 472 38.28 27.28 3.42
C LEU A 472 38.38 28.21 4.65
N PRO A 473 37.24 28.60 5.24
CA PRO A 473 37.23 29.25 6.55
C PRO A 473 37.55 28.25 7.66
N ASP A 474 37.77 28.78 8.87
CA ASP A 474 37.83 27.95 10.07
C ASP A 474 36.48 27.21 10.25
N LEU A 475 36.53 25.88 10.30
CA LEU A 475 35.34 25.04 10.41
C LEU A 475 35.67 23.68 11.05
N ALA A 476 34.66 23.04 11.62
CA ALA A 476 34.72 21.66 12.06
C ALA A 476 33.58 20.87 11.41
N LEU A 477 33.89 19.67 10.93
CA LEU A 477 32.91 18.74 10.37
C LEU A 477 33.05 17.37 11.03
N VAL A 478 31.96 16.61 10.96
CA VAL A 478 31.86 15.26 11.52
C VAL A 478 31.69 14.26 10.37
N ILE A 479 32.54 13.26 10.30
CA ILE A 479 32.44 12.16 9.34
C ILE A 479 31.98 10.91 10.06
N ASN A 480 30.93 10.29 9.54
CA ASN A 480 30.52 8.96 9.92
C ASN A 480 31.43 7.93 9.25
N SER A 481 32.01 7.04 10.05
CA SER A 481 32.85 5.94 9.58
C SER A 481 32.12 4.60 9.39
N TYR A 482 30.87 4.49 9.85
CA TYR A 482 30.06 3.29 9.66
C TYR A 482 29.41 3.29 8.27
N ASP A 483 29.06 2.10 7.78
CA ASP A 483 28.33 1.92 6.52
C ASP A 483 26.94 2.58 6.57
N GLU A 484 26.34 2.57 7.75
CA GLU A 484 24.96 2.97 8.00
C GLU A 484 24.87 4.47 8.37
N PRO A 485 23.90 5.22 7.81
CA PRO A 485 23.74 6.66 8.06
C PRO A 485 23.26 6.95 9.49
N LYS A 486 23.39 8.21 9.96
CA LYS A 486 23.25 8.57 11.37
C LYS A 486 22.02 9.42 11.71
N MET A 487 21.32 10.00 10.74
CA MET A 487 20.36 11.08 11.04
C MET A 487 18.99 10.93 10.41
N VAL A 488 17.96 10.88 11.26
CA VAL A 488 16.54 10.96 10.86
C VAL A 488 15.86 12.03 11.72
N VAL A 489 15.62 13.20 11.14
CA VAL A 489 15.04 14.36 11.82
C VAL A 489 13.51 14.32 11.75
N PRO A 490 12.78 14.37 12.88
CA PRO A 490 11.32 14.39 12.87
C PRO A 490 10.74 15.41 11.89
N HIS A 491 9.69 15.01 11.16
CA HIS A 491 9.15 15.75 10.02
C HIS A 491 8.81 17.22 10.34
N ASP A 492 8.22 17.50 11.50
CA ASP A 492 7.85 18.85 11.91
C ASP A 492 9.07 19.75 12.17
N ILE A 493 10.18 19.18 12.65
CA ILE A 493 11.45 19.88 12.84
C ILE A 493 12.10 20.13 11.48
N LEU A 494 12.15 19.09 10.62
CA LEU A 494 12.73 19.17 9.29
C LEU A 494 11.99 20.18 8.41
N GLN A 495 10.65 20.14 8.37
CA GLN A 495 9.84 21.06 7.58
C GLN A 495 10.00 22.51 8.05
N ARG A 496 10.11 22.75 9.36
CA ARG A 496 10.41 24.09 9.91
C ARG A 496 11.78 24.59 9.49
N ALA A 497 12.79 23.73 9.51
CA ALA A 497 14.14 24.08 9.04
C ALA A 497 14.13 24.43 7.54
N LEU A 498 13.54 23.59 6.70
CA LEU A 498 13.39 23.86 5.26
C LEU A 498 12.62 25.15 4.96
N SER A 499 11.53 25.40 5.69
CA SER A 499 10.73 26.62 5.51
C SER A 499 11.54 27.88 5.84
N ARG A 500 12.36 27.83 6.90
CA ARG A 500 13.28 28.92 7.23
C ARG A 500 14.38 29.08 6.18
N ALA A 501 14.97 27.98 5.72
CA ALA A 501 15.99 27.96 4.68
C ALA A 501 15.52 28.65 3.38
N HIS A 502 14.26 28.44 2.99
CA HIS A 502 13.66 29.06 1.81
C HIS A 502 13.20 30.52 2.03
N SER A 503 12.95 30.92 3.28
CA SER A 503 12.49 32.28 3.61
C SER A 503 13.58 33.36 3.52
N ASN A 504 14.86 32.97 3.32
CA ASN A 504 16.03 33.85 3.33
C ASN A 504 16.13 34.77 4.58
N MET A 505 15.47 34.41 5.69
CA MET A 505 15.55 35.15 6.95
C MET A 505 16.74 34.69 7.78
N THR A 506 17.40 35.64 8.45
CA THR A 506 18.45 35.33 9.43
C THR A 506 17.89 34.54 10.59
N VAL A 507 18.40 33.32 10.79
CA VAL A 507 17.97 32.42 11.87
C VAL A 507 18.75 32.75 13.14
N GLN A 508 18.04 33.21 14.17
CA GLN A 508 18.63 33.52 15.46
C GLN A 508 18.98 32.24 16.25
N PRO A 509 20.04 32.25 17.08
CA PRO A 509 20.34 31.15 17.99
C PRO A 509 19.21 30.83 18.96
N GLY A 510 19.13 29.57 19.38
CA GLY A 510 18.18 29.13 20.38
C GLY A 510 18.37 29.89 21.70
N GLN A 511 17.27 30.32 22.32
CA GLN A 511 17.29 31.04 23.59
C GLN A 511 17.94 30.24 24.74
N ASN A 512 17.87 28.91 24.67
CA ASN A 512 18.57 28.00 25.56
C ASN A 512 19.58 27.17 24.76
N PRO A 513 20.86 27.57 24.73
CA PRO A 513 21.90 26.87 23.97
C PRO A 513 22.02 25.39 24.33
N LYS A 514 21.85 25.03 25.61
CA LYS A 514 21.97 23.62 26.04
C LYS A 514 20.95 22.72 25.37
N LEU A 515 19.70 23.19 25.22
CA LEU A 515 18.64 22.45 24.53
C LEU A 515 18.76 22.57 23.01
N ALA A 516 19.16 23.74 22.52
CA ALA A 516 19.28 23.99 21.09
C ALA A 516 20.41 23.18 20.44
N GLN A 517 21.43 22.81 21.22
CA GLN A 517 22.66 22.17 20.76
C GLN A 517 22.78 20.69 21.18
N GLU A 518 21.75 20.16 21.83
CA GLU A 518 21.72 18.77 22.30
C GLU A 518 21.76 17.78 21.12
N VAL A 519 22.58 16.74 21.25
CA VAL A 519 22.67 15.62 20.31
C VAL A 519 22.78 14.34 21.11
N HIS A 520 21.92 13.38 20.78
CA HIS A 520 21.92 12.04 21.36
C HIS A 520 21.86 10.99 20.26
N PHE A 521 22.57 9.89 20.47
CA PHE A 521 22.52 8.71 19.62
C PHE A 521 21.77 7.57 20.32
N LEU A 522 20.93 6.89 19.56
CA LEU A 522 20.20 5.69 19.94
C LEU A 522 20.84 4.51 19.23
N ASP A 523 21.30 3.51 19.97
CA ASP A 523 21.70 2.23 19.39
C ASP A 523 20.44 1.39 19.12
N ILE A 524 20.14 1.25 17.83
CA ILE A 524 19.01 0.47 17.31
C ILE A 524 19.51 -0.56 16.29
N GLY A 525 20.79 -0.93 16.37
CA GLY A 525 21.32 -2.07 15.63
C GLY A 525 20.59 -3.35 16.05
N ARG A 526 20.41 -4.24 15.07
CA ARG A 526 19.77 -5.57 15.19
C ARG A 526 18.34 -5.53 15.73
N GLN A 527 17.67 -4.41 15.53
CA GLN A 527 16.29 -4.17 15.95
C GLN A 527 15.51 -3.56 14.80
N ASN A 528 14.18 -3.70 14.83
CA ASN A 528 13.33 -3.09 13.80
C ASN A 528 13.30 -1.56 13.87
N PRO A 529 13.91 -0.84 12.91
CA PRO A 529 14.05 0.59 13.01
C PRO A 529 12.98 1.33 12.21
N TRP A 530 12.01 0.62 11.60
CA TRP A 530 11.11 1.20 10.60
C TRP A 530 10.41 2.46 11.10
N ASP A 531 9.78 2.37 12.27
CA ASP A 531 8.99 3.47 12.83
C ASP A 531 9.83 4.71 13.12
N VAL A 532 11.11 4.53 13.50
CA VAL A 532 12.04 5.65 13.73
C VAL A 532 12.64 6.18 12.45
N MET A 533 12.87 5.33 11.43
CA MET A 533 13.42 5.73 10.11
C MET A 533 12.44 6.56 9.29
N VAL A 534 11.14 6.35 9.44
CA VAL A 534 10.11 7.09 8.70
C VAL A 534 9.69 8.39 9.42
N LEU A 535 10.30 8.75 10.55
CA LEU A 535 9.94 9.96 11.29
C LEU A 535 10.12 11.25 10.47
N SER A 536 11.08 11.29 9.54
CA SER A 536 11.28 12.41 8.61
C SER A 536 10.21 12.50 7.51
N CYS A 537 9.54 11.39 7.22
CA CYS A 537 8.52 11.34 6.17
C CYS A 537 7.30 12.20 6.54
N PRO A 538 6.62 12.81 5.55
CA PRO A 538 5.36 13.52 5.78
C PRO A 538 4.37 12.66 6.56
N THR A 539 3.62 13.28 7.46
CA THR A 539 2.65 12.56 8.31
C THR A 539 1.53 11.91 7.50
N ASP A 540 1.28 12.40 6.29
CA ASP A 540 0.32 11.88 5.33
C ASP A 540 0.95 10.96 4.26
N SER A 541 2.23 10.60 4.40
CA SER A 541 2.89 9.73 3.44
C SER A 541 2.45 8.27 3.59
N PRO A 542 2.49 7.46 2.51
CA PRO A 542 2.19 6.03 2.57
C PRO A 542 2.93 5.27 3.68
N ALA A 543 4.22 5.57 3.87
CA ALA A 543 5.06 4.99 4.92
C ALA A 543 4.58 5.25 6.36
N ARG A 544 3.85 6.34 6.58
CA ARG A 544 3.31 6.75 7.90
C ARG A 544 1.85 6.37 8.12
N GLN A 545 1.12 6.12 7.04
CA GLN A 545 -0.31 5.79 7.10
C GLN A 545 -0.60 4.29 7.08
N PHE A 546 0.42 3.44 6.85
CA PHE A 546 0.28 1.98 6.71
C PHE A 546 -0.77 1.55 5.68
N TYR A 547 -1.08 2.41 4.69
CA TYR A 547 -1.97 2.04 3.61
C TYR A 547 -1.26 1.08 2.66
N GLN A 548 -1.89 -0.08 2.40
CA GLN A 548 -1.58 -0.91 1.24
C GLN A 548 -2.20 -0.26 0.01
N HIS A 549 -1.55 0.77 -0.54
CA HIS A 549 -1.81 1.15 -1.92
C HIS A 549 -0.97 0.25 -2.83
N PRO A 550 -1.46 -0.16 -4.01
CA PRO A 550 -0.59 -0.74 -5.02
C PRO A 550 0.41 0.35 -5.43
N ALA A 551 1.61 0.30 -4.86
CA ALA A 551 2.75 1.12 -5.25
C ALA A 551 3.15 0.73 -6.68
N SER A 552 2.48 1.26 -7.71
CA SER A 552 2.85 0.85 -9.07
C SER A 552 2.66 1.87 -10.20
N SER A 553 1.93 2.99 -10.06
CA SER A 553 1.69 3.83 -11.24
C SER A 553 2.80 4.82 -11.59
N TYR A 554 3.69 5.18 -10.65
CA TYR A 554 4.66 6.28 -10.85
C TYR A 554 6.12 5.84 -11.06
N MET A 555 6.44 4.56 -10.86
CA MET A 555 7.83 4.09 -10.77
C MET A 555 8.16 2.91 -11.67
N VAL A 556 7.12 2.19 -12.06
CA VAL A 556 7.17 0.96 -12.84
C VAL A 556 6.41 1.25 -14.13
N SER A 557 7.01 1.02 -15.29
CA SER A 557 6.32 1.15 -16.58
C SER A 557 5.10 0.24 -16.62
N GLU A 558 4.21 0.41 -17.62
CA GLU A 558 3.06 -0.49 -17.90
C GLU A 558 3.46 -1.98 -18.08
N LEU A 559 4.76 -2.28 -17.98
CA LEU A 559 5.47 -3.50 -18.27
C LEU A 559 6.31 -4.06 -17.12
N GLY A 560 6.36 -3.38 -15.99
CA GLY A 560 7.08 -3.89 -14.83
C GLY A 560 8.50 -3.35 -14.63
N PHE A 561 9.03 -2.50 -15.52
CA PHE A 561 10.43 -2.01 -15.44
C PHE A 561 10.56 -0.66 -14.73
N LEU A 562 11.65 -0.47 -13.99
CA LEU A 562 11.98 0.81 -13.37
C LEU A 562 12.24 1.91 -14.41
N SER A 563 11.41 2.96 -14.37
CA SER A 563 11.57 4.16 -15.20
C SER A 563 12.11 5.36 -14.42
N ASN A 564 11.79 5.47 -13.12
CA ASN A 564 12.24 6.56 -12.25
C ASN A 564 13.01 6.02 -11.05
N VAL A 565 14.32 5.88 -11.20
CA VAL A 565 15.23 5.35 -10.17
C VAL A 565 15.29 6.23 -8.93
N SER A 566 15.23 7.56 -9.06
CA SER A 566 15.24 8.45 -7.89
C SER A 566 14.02 8.24 -7.01
N ALA A 567 12.86 8.06 -7.64
CA ALA A 567 11.61 7.82 -6.92
C ALA A 567 11.56 6.39 -6.34
N SER A 568 12.14 5.39 -7.02
CA SER A 568 12.20 4.01 -6.50
C SER A 568 13.03 3.83 -5.22
N LYS A 569 13.86 4.82 -4.87
CA LYS A 569 14.63 4.89 -3.61
C LYS A 569 13.89 5.65 -2.49
N ASP A 570 12.69 6.18 -2.76
CA ASP A 570 11.93 6.96 -1.79
C ASP A 570 11.11 6.08 -0.84
N ILE A 571 11.65 5.83 0.36
CA ILE A 571 11.01 4.97 1.36
C ILE A 571 9.75 5.61 1.95
N CYS A 572 9.60 6.94 1.84
CA CYS A 572 8.39 7.62 2.31
C CYS A 572 7.19 7.32 1.42
N LEU A 573 7.44 6.99 0.14
CA LEU A 573 6.44 6.68 -0.88
C LEU A 573 6.20 5.16 -1.06
N ILE A 574 7.16 4.32 -0.69
CA ILE A 574 7.14 2.86 -0.95
C ILE A 574 7.28 2.07 0.38
N PRO A 575 6.20 1.93 1.16
CA PRO A 575 6.23 1.20 2.43
C PRO A 575 6.62 -0.29 2.26
N GLU A 576 6.43 -0.86 1.08
CA GLU A 576 6.77 -2.25 0.79
C GLU A 576 8.27 -2.53 0.94
N LEU A 577 9.14 -1.52 0.73
CA LEU A 577 10.59 -1.66 0.87
C LEU A 577 11.00 -2.17 2.26
N ARG A 578 10.20 -1.89 3.29
CA ARG A 578 10.37 -2.42 4.65
C ARG A 578 10.63 -3.93 4.68
N ASN A 579 9.94 -4.66 3.81
CA ASN A 579 9.96 -6.13 3.79
C ASN A 579 10.84 -6.70 2.66
N LEU A 580 11.52 -5.84 1.90
CA LEU A 580 12.32 -6.24 0.74
C LEU A 580 13.81 -5.99 0.94
N GLN A 581 14.20 -5.26 1.98
CA GLN A 581 15.57 -4.85 2.22
C GLN A 581 15.92 -4.95 3.72
N GLY A 582 17.06 -5.57 4.01
CA GLY A 582 17.46 -5.95 5.37
C GLY A 582 17.78 -4.78 6.30
N PHE A 583 18.39 -3.70 5.81
CA PHE A 583 18.67 -2.47 6.59
C PHE A 583 17.39 -1.81 7.10
N LEU A 584 16.30 -1.86 6.33
CA LEU A 584 14.99 -1.34 6.74
C LEU A 584 14.27 -2.23 7.76
N ASN A 585 14.69 -3.49 7.89
CA ASN A 585 14.09 -4.44 8.82
C ASN A 585 14.92 -4.59 10.08
N ASP A 586 16.22 -4.90 9.98
CA ASP A 586 17.12 -5.11 11.13
C ASP A 586 18.54 -4.72 10.68
N PRO A 587 18.97 -3.46 10.77
CA PRO A 587 20.32 -3.04 10.39
C PRO A 587 21.37 -3.63 11.34
N GLU A 588 22.65 -3.75 10.95
CA GLU A 588 23.63 -4.45 11.80
C GLU A 588 24.17 -3.55 12.94
N THR A 589 24.37 -2.25 12.70
CA THR A 589 25.15 -1.34 13.58
C THR A 589 24.55 0.06 13.69
N LEU A 590 23.21 0.19 13.55
CA LEU A 590 22.59 1.50 13.35
C LEU A 590 22.55 2.29 14.65
N HIS A 591 23.39 3.32 14.74
CA HIS A 591 23.31 4.33 15.79
C HIS A 591 22.69 5.60 15.21
N LEU A 592 21.50 5.96 15.68
CA LEU A 592 20.66 6.98 15.07
C LEU A 592 20.48 8.20 15.98
N ALA A 593 20.56 9.39 15.40
CA ALA A 593 20.23 10.65 16.05
C ALA A 593 18.98 11.30 15.41
N HIS A 594 18.14 11.90 16.26
CA HIS A 594 16.96 12.67 15.85
C HIS A 594 17.20 14.19 15.80
N SER A 595 18.43 14.62 16.10
CA SER A 595 18.82 16.03 16.11
C SER A 595 19.41 16.42 14.76
N LEU A 596 18.99 17.58 14.22
CA LEU A 596 19.51 18.08 12.94
C LEU A 596 20.92 18.69 13.13
N PHE A 597 21.97 17.90 12.90
CA PHE A 597 23.37 18.35 12.94
C PHE A 597 24.11 17.92 11.67
N PRO A 598 25.19 18.60 11.27
CA PRO A 598 25.88 18.22 10.04
C PRO A 598 26.80 17.01 10.29
N VAL A 599 26.47 15.88 9.67
CA VAL A 599 27.28 14.66 9.62
C VAL A 599 27.44 14.19 8.18
N PHE A 600 28.64 13.79 7.81
CA PHE A 600 29.00 13.35 6.47
C PHE A 600 28.98 11.83 6.40
N SER A 601 28.14 11.26 5.53
CA SER A 601 28.00 9.81 5.33
C SER A 601 28.15 9.47 3.85
N THR A 602 28.62 8.26 3.55
CA THR A 602 28.93 7.83 2.18
C THR A 602 27.68 7.45 1.38
N ALA A 603 26.65 6.99 2.08
CA ALA A 603 25.34 6.63 1.55
C ALA A 603 24.24 6.96 2.57
N LYS A 604 23.01 7.16 2.10
CA LYS A 604 21.85 7.36 2.96
C LYS A 604 20.54 6.96 2.29
N LEU A 605 19.47 6.83 3.07
CA LEU A 605 18.11 6.70 2.53
C LEU A 605 17.46 8.07 2.37
N SER A 606 16.37 8.12 1.59
CA SER A 606 15.57 9.32 1.35
C SER A 606 15.04 10.01 2.62
N SER A 607 14.79 9.25 3.69
CA SER A 607 14.36 9.81 4.98
C SER A 607 15.51 10.38 5.84
N PHE A 608 16.78 10.20 5.44
CA PHE A 608 17.94 10.60 6.23
C PHE A 608 18.53 11.96 5.81
N GLN A 609 19.05 12.71 6.78
CA GLN A 609 19.55 14.08 6.59
C GLN A 609 21.08 14.19 6.56
N ASP A 610 21.80 13.07 6.58
CA ASP A 610 23.25 13.03 6.39
C ASP A 610 23.67 13.77 5.11
N ILE A 611 24.83 14.42 5.16
CA ILE A 611 25.45 15.09 4.01
C ILE A 611 26.22 14.02 3.24
N LEU A 612 25.80 13.76 2.00
CA LEU A 612 26.53 12.82 1.14
C LEU A 612 27.85 13.42 0.70
N TYR A 613 28.90 12.59 0.71
CA TYR A 613 30.23 12.96 0.21
C TYR A 613 30.86 11.77 -0.51
N PRO A 614 31.93 12.00 -1.30
CA PRO A 614 32.62 10.90 -1.97
C PRO A 614 33.03 9.82 -0.98
N ALA A 615 32.71 8.56 -1.28
CA ALA A 615 33.01 7.46 -0.36
C ALA A 615 34.52 7.19 -0.32
N PRO A 616 35.19 7.29 0.85
CA PRO A 616 36.63 7.01 0.96
C PRO A 616 37.01 5.60 0.54
N TRP A 617 36.08 4.64 0.69
CA TRP A 617 36.26 3.28 0.21
C TRP A 617 36.57 3.23 -1.30
N TYR A 618 35.81 3.95 -2.12
CA TYR A 618 36.01 3.94 -3.57
C TYR A 618 37.37 4.52 -3.97
N ASP A 619 37.79 5.64 -3.36
CA ASP A 619 39.11 6.23 -3.60
C ASP A 619 40.24 5.30 -3.13
N ALA A 620 40.10 4.67 -1.97
CA ALA A 620 41.07 3.68 -1.48
C ALA A 620 41.23 2.48 -2.43
N LYS A 621 40.17 2.09 -3.15
CA LYS A 621 40.25 1.03 -4.18
C LYS A 621 40.94 1.47 -5.47
N VAL A 622 40.90 2.77 -5.78
CA VAL A 622 41.73 3.36 -6.83
C VAL A 622 43.20 3.32 -6.39
N ASP A 623 43.51 3.65 -5.13
CA ASP A 623 44.87 3.58 -4.55
C ASP A 623 45.44 2.16 -4.56
N SER A 624 44.61 1.17 -4.24
CA SER A 624 45.03 -0.23 -4.18
C SER A 624 45.06 -0.93 -5.53
N HIS A 625 44.73 -0.24 -6.63
CA HIS A 625 44.58 -0.83 -7.97
C HIS A 625 43.70 -2.09 -7.96
N GLU A 626 42.54 -2.05 -7.29
CA GLU A 626 41.65 -3.23 -7.18
C GLU A 626 41.15 -3.72 -8.55
N TYR A 627 40.98 -2.80 -9.50
CA TYR A 627 40.74 -3.14 -10.90
C TYR A 627 42.07 -3.17 -11.66
N ASN A 628 42.29 -4.26 -12.40
CA ASN A 628 43.42 -4.43 -13.31
C ASN A 628 42.89 -4.86 -14.68
N GLU A 629 43.06 -4.00 -15.70
CA GLU A 629 42.59 -4.24 -17.06
C GLU A 629 43.19 -5.52 -17.67
N GLN A 630 44.42 -5.89 -17.30
CA GLN A 630 45.09 -7.09 -17.82
C GLN A 630 44.45 -8.39 -17.32
N GLU A 631 43.70 -8.33 -16.23
CA GLU A 631 42.97 -9.46 -15.66
C GLU A 631 41.52 -9.51 -16.14
N ASP A 632 41.06 -8.47 -16.85
CA ASP A 632 39.72 -8.42 -17.41
C ASP A 632 39.68 -9.05 -18.81
N THR A 633 38.60 -9.77 -19.08
CA THR A 633 38.35 -10.39 -20.39
C THR A 633 37.76 -9.34 -21.33
N HIS A 634 38.06 -9.40 -22.63
CA HIS A 634 37.38 -8.55 -23.60
C HIS A 634 35.90 -8.96 -23.73
N TRP A 635 35.01 -8.00 -24.00
CA TRP A 635 33.56 -8.25 -24.08
C TRP A 635 33.18 -9.46 -24.96
N GLU A 636 33.83 -9.61 -26.11
CA GLU A 636 33.52 -10.67 -27.07
C GLU A 636 33.82 -12.07 -26.53
N ASP A 637 34.84 -12.19 -25.67
CA ASP A 637 35.30 -13.45 -25.09
C ASP A 637 34.61 -13.78 -23.75
N LYS A 638 33.78 -12.87 -23.23
CA LYS A 638 33.00 -13.10 -22.00
C LYS A 638 31.83 -14.04 -22.26
N GLU A 639 31.48 -14.80 -21.23
CA GLU A 639 30.31 -15.67 -21.22
C GLU A 639 29.02 -14.85 -21.16
N ASP A 640 28.01 -15.29 -21.93
CA ASP A 640 26.63 -14.80 -21.88
C ASP A 640 25.93 -15.21 -20.57
N SER A 641 26.41 -14.68 -19.45
CA SER A 641 25.92 -14.99 -18.11
C SER A 641 25.84 -13.74 -17.24
N ILE A 642 24.97 -13.82 -16.24
CA ILE A 642 24.78 -12.82 -15.19
C ILE A 642 25.38 -13.35 -13.91
N TYR A 643 26.36 -12.64 -13.37
CA TYR A 643 27.12 -13.07 -12.22
C TYR A 643 26.81 -12.25 -10.97
N TRP A 644 26.61 -12.95 -9.85
CA TRP A 644 26.65 -12.38 -8.52
C TRP A 644 27.09 -13.42 -7.49
N VAL A 645 28.18 -13.12 -6.79
CA VAL A 645 28.60 -13.89 -5.63
C VAL A 645 28.92 -12.92 -4.50
N GLY A 646 28.35 -13.17 -3.32
CA GLY A 646 28.52 -12.28 -2.16
C GLY A 646 28.07 -12.92 -0.85
N SER A 647 28.38 -12.25 0.26
CA SER A 647 27.92 -12.66 1.58
C SER A 647 26.50 -12.17 1.89
N THR A 648 25.92 -12.64 2.98
CA THR A 648 24.57 -12.30 3.47
C THR A 648 24.43 -10.89 4.08
N THR A 649 25.39 -9.98 3.87
CA THR A 649 25.35 -8.63 4.47
C THR A 649 24.20 -7.77 3.96
N GLY A 650 23.89 -6.72 4.70
CA GLY A 650 22.83 -5.76 4.39
C GLY A 650 21.63 -5.80 5.31
N GLY A 651 21.80 -6.42 6.48
CA GLY A 651 20.87 -6.52 7.59
C GLY A 651 21.27 -7.69 8.49
N HIS A 652 20.96 -7.59 9.77
CA HIS A 652 21.07 -8.66 10.74
C HIS A 652 19.97 -9.70 10.53
N ALA A 653 20.36 -10.95 10.29
CA ALA A 653 19.42 -12.02 9.96
C ALA A 653 19.02 -12.85 11.19
N THR A 654 17.71 -12.95 11.43
CA THR A 654 17.07 -13.87 12.38
C THR A 654 16.35 -14.99 11.61
N VAL A 655 15.88 -16.03 12.32
CA VAL A 655 15.17 -17.16 11.71
C VAL A 655 13.88 -16.71 11.00
N GLU A 656 13.25 -15.66 11.51
CA GLU A 656 12.00 -15.08 11.02
C GLU A 656 12.22 -14.19 9.79
N ASN A 657 13.34 -13.47 9.71
CA ASN A 657 13.49 -12.39 8.73
C ASN A 657 14.35 -12.76 7.50
N TRP A 658 15.27 -13.72 7.58
CA TRP A 658 16.40 -13.79 6.64
C TRP A 658 15.97 -14.06 5.19
N ARG A 659 14.85 -14.75 5.00
CA ARG A 659 14.28 -15.09 3.68
C ARG A 659 13.77 -13.86 2.92
N PHE A 660 13.58 -12.73 3.60
CA PHE A 660 13.07 -11.49 3.05
C PHE A 660 14.16 -10.45 2.76
N SER A 661 15.40 -10.70 3.18
CA SER A 661 16.54 -9.83 2.84
C SER A 661 16.89 -9.91 1.35
N GLN A 662 17.31 -8.78 0.77
CA GLN A 662 17.46 -8.57 -0.67
C GLN A 662 18.38 -9.60 -1.35
N ARG A 663 19.49 -9.97 -0.72
CA ARG A 663 20.47 -10.92 -1.28
C ARG A 663 19.98 -12.36 -1.22
N GLN A 664 19.37 -12.73 -0.10
CA GLN A 664 18.80 -14.04 0.14
C GLN A 664 17.61 -14.30 -0.78
N ARG A 665 16.72 -13.31 -0.94
CA ARG A 665 15.60 -13.36 -1.90
C ARG A 665 16.07 -13.65 -3.32
N LEU A 666 17.11 -12.94 -3.79
CA LEU A 666 17.67 -13.17 -5.11
C LEU A 666 18.19 -14.61 -5.22
N ALA A 667 19.03 -15.06 -4.29
CA ALA A 667 19.60 -16.41 -4.31
C ALA A 667 18.49 -17.49 -4.31
N LEU A 668 17.50 -17.39 -3.42
CA LEU A 668 16.38 -18.32 -3.33
C LEU A 668 15.53 -18.34 -4.60
N MET A 669 15.26 -17.17 -5.20
CA MET A 669 14.53 -17.07 -6.46
C MET A 669 15.28 -17.80 -7.59
N THR A 670 16.60 -17.60 -7.68
CA THR A 670 17.42 -18.21 -8.73
C THR A 670 17.64 -19.72 -8.55
N GLN A 671 17.57 -20.23 -7.31
CA GLN A 671 17.69 -21.67 -7.02
C GLN A 671 16.39 -22.46 -7.26
N ASN A 672 15.23 -21.80 -7.21
CA ASN A 672 13.94 -22.46 -7.38
C ASN A 672 13.53 -22.52 -8.86
N GLU A 673 13.95 -23.58 -9.57
CA GLU A 673 13.66 -23.82 -10.99
C GLU A 673 12.17 -23.70 -11.39
N THR A 674 11.25 -23.83 -10.44
CA THR A 674 9.80 -23.74 -10.68
C THR A 674 9.20 -22.37 -10.40
N HIS A 675 9.99 -21.40 -9.93
CA HIS A 675 9.53 -20.06 -9.59
C HIS A 675 8.89 -19.39 -10.82
N PRO A 676 7.63 -18.92 -10.73
CA PRO A 676 6.93 -18.33 -11.85
C PRO A 676 7.52 -16.96 -12.21
N ILE A 677 7.72 -16.72 -13.50
CA ILE A 677 8.23 -15.46 -14.04
C ILE A 677 7.38 -15.02 -15.24
N THR A 678 7.50 -13.75 -15.62
CA THR A 678 6.90 -13.21 -16.84
C THR A 678 8.00 -12.69 -17.74
N LEU A 679 7.96 -13.08 -19.02
CA LEU A 679 8.96 -12.77 -20.04
C LEU A 679 8.28 -12.18 -21.27
N LEU A 680 9.02 -11.55 -22.18
CA LEU A 680 8.50 -11.02 -23.44
C LEU A 680 8.98 -11.83 -24.64
N LYS A 681 8.10 -12.04 -25.62
CA LYS A 681 8.43 -12.69 -26.90
C LYS A 681 7.94 -11.87 -28.08
N ARG A 682 8.55 -12.08 -29.26
CA ARG A 682 8.06 -11.48 -30.50
C ARG A 682 6.86 -12.25 -31.03
N ALA A 683 5.76 -11.55 -31.23
CA ALA A 683 4.59 -12.01 -31.96
C ALA A 683 4.56 -11.38 -33.37
N LYS A 684 4.08 -12.15 -34.35
CA LYS A 684 3.79 -11.62 -35.69
C LYS A 684 2.41 -10.98 -35.64
N SER A 685 2.29 -9.72 -36.07
CA SER A 685 1.00 -9.04 -36.15
C SER A 685 0.00 -9.85 -36.99
N PRO A 686 -1.27 -9.99 -36.55
CA PRO A 686 -2.27 -10.74 -37.30
C PRO A 686 -2.44 -10.16 -38.70
N ARG A 687 -2.18 -10.99 -39.73
CA ARG A 687 -2.27 -10.65 -41.15
C ARG A 687 -3.68 -10.18 -41.51
N ASN A 688 -3.93 -8.87 -41.46
CA ASN A 688 -5.13 -8.24 -42.02
C ASN A 688 -4.78 -6.93 -42.75
N SER A 689 -3.95 -7.02 -43.79
CA SER A 689 -3.95 -6.06 -44.92
C SER A 689 -3.02 -6.53 -46.02
N SER A 690 -3.51 -6.54 -47.24
CA SER A 690 -2.87 -6.95 -48.49
C SER A 690 -1.77 -6.01 -49.00
N ASN A 691 -0.97 -5.41 -48.11
CA ASN A 691 0.18 -4.60 -48.49
C ASN A 691 1.46 -5.24 -47.93
N GLU A 692 2.27 -5.81 -48.82
CA GLU A 692 3.59 -6.38 -48.55
C GLU A 692 4.63 -5.29 -48.27
N SER A 693 4.50 -4.59 -47.15
CA SER A 693 5.56 -3.71 -46.63
C SER A 693 5.71 -3.94 -45.13
N ALA A 694 6.78 -4.66 -44.76
CA ALA A 694 7.26 -4.94 -43.40
C ALA A 694 6.20 -5.44 -42.39
N SER A 695 6.19 -6.76 -42.15
CA SER A 695 5.53 -7.37 -40.99
C SER A 695 6.08 -6.76 -39.69
N ALA A 696 5.40 -5.75 -39.13
CA ALA A 696 5.73 -5.22 -37.80
C ALA A 696 5.60 -6.35 -36.76
N SER A 697 6.70 -6.72 -36.12
CA SER A 697 6.70 -7.63 -34.97
C SER A 697 6.37 -6.84 -33.71
N THR A 698 5.50 -7.38 -32.87
CA THR A 698 5.17 -6.81 -31.56
C THR A 698 5.77 -7.65 -30.44
N TRP A 699 6.02 -7.03 -29.28
CA TRP A 699 6.44 -7.72 -28.06
C TRP A 699 5.26 -8.04 -27.17
N GLU A 700 5.18 -9.27 -26.68
CA GLU A 700 4.01 -9.82 -26.01
C GLU A 700 4.43 -10.61 -24.74
N PRO A 701 3.90 -10.31 -23.53
CA PRO A 701 4.22 -11.04 -22.29
C PRO A 701 3.71 -12.50 -22.20
N TYR A 702 4.57 -13.45 -21.87
CA TYR A 702 4.17 -14.83 -21.56
C TYR A 702 4.65 -15.25 -20.17
N SER A 703 3.86 -16.10 -19.52
CA SER A 703 4.26 -16.74 -18.26
C SER A 703 5.25 -17.87 -18.53
N SER A 704 6.30 -17.93 -17.71
CA SER A 704 7.30 -19.00 -17.73
C SER A 704 7.79 -19.31 -16.31
N LYS A 705 8.91 -20.04 -16.21
CA LYS A 705 9.59 -20.42 -14.97
C LYS A 705 11.05 -20.02 -15.04
N ILE A 706 11.69 -19.81 -13.89
CA ILE A 706 13.11 -19.41 -13.83
C ILE A 706 14.03 -20.37 -14.59
N SER A 707 13.65 -21.64 -14.73
CA SER A 707 14.40 -22.64 -15.49
C SER A 707 14.67 -22.27 -16.96
N GLU A 708 13.92 -21.34 -17.53
CA GLU A 708 14.19 -20.83 -18.88
C GLU A 708 15.45 -19.95 -18.95
N ILE A 709 15.81 -19.29 -17.85
CA ILE A 709 16.97 -18.38 -17.77
C ILE A 709 18.06 -18.85 -16.79
N SER A 710 17.75 -19.79 -15.88
CA SER A 710 18.70 -20.29 -14.87
C SER A 710 20.06 -20.76 -15.42
N PRO A 711 20.19 -21.33 -16.65
CA PRO A 711 21.50 -21.68 -17.21
C PRO A 711 22.47 -20.50 -17.39
N TYR A 712 21.95 -19.28 -17.44
CA TYR A 712 22.74 -18.04 -17.59
C TYR A 712 22.96 -17.33 -16.27
N LEU A 713 22.35 -17.79 -15.17
CA LEU A 713 22.43 -17.14 -13.86
C LEU A 713 23.50 -17.81 -12.99
N LYS A 714 24.58 -17.07 -12.71
CA LYS A 714 25.64 -17.46 -11.78
C LYS A 714 25.49 -16.69 -10.47
N VAL A 715 24.43 -17.02 -9.72
CA VAL A 715 24.07 -16.36 -8.46
C VAL A 715 24.28 -17.30 -7.28
N ARG A 716 25.08 -16.89 -6.29
CA ARG A 716 25.35 -17.71 -5.09
C ARG A 716 25.71 -16.87 -3.87
N ILE A 717 25.29 -17.33 -2.69
CA ILE A 717 25.81 -16.83 -1.41
C ILE A 717 27.16 -17.52 -1.13
N SER A 718 28.23 -16.74 -0.94
CA SER A 718 29.56 -17.27 -0.66
C SER A 718 29.89 -17.42 0.82
N SER A 719 29.22 -16.64 1.68
CA SER A 719 29.48 -16.65 3.12
C SER A 719 28.26 -16.15 3.87
N VAL A 720 27.92 -16.84 4.95
CA VAL A 720 26.82 -16.49 5.86
C VAL A 720 27.43 -15.79 7.08
N ILE A 721 27.06 -14.53 7.28
CA ILE A 721 27.51 -13.65 8.37
C ILE A 721 26.37 -12.69 8.75
N GLN A 722 26.53 -11.97 9.88
CA GLN A 722 25.54 -10.99 10.38
C GLN A 722 24.17 -11.65 10.64
N CYS A 723 24.17 -12.73 11.43
CA CYS A 723 22.98 -13.47 11.79
C CYS A 723 23.10 -14.05 13.21
N ASP A 724 21.94 -14.36 13.80
CA ASP A 724 21.86 -15.23 14.97
C ASP A 724 22.33 -16.65 14.62
N ASP A 725 22.86 -17.39 15.60
CA ASP A 725 23.46 -18.72 15.38
C ASP A 725 22.51 -19.73 14.69
N ASP A 726 21.21 -19.71 15.01
CA ASP A 726 20.20 -20.56 14.37
C ASP A 726 19.93 -20.10 12.93
N ALA A 727 19.83 -18.79 12.69
CA ALA A 727 19.61 -18.21 11.38
C ALA A 727 20.81 -18.41 10.45
N CYS A 728 22.04 -18.38 10.99
CA CYS A 728 23.25 -18.70 10.25
C CYS A 728 23.23 -20.16 9.79
N ARG A 729 22.98 -21.11 10.71
CA ARG A 729 22.91 -22.54 10.38
C ARG A 729 21.83 -22.84 9.32
N ASP A 730 20.66 -22.24 9.46
CA ASP A 730 19.57 -22.37 8.48
C ASP A 730 19.98 -21.87 7.08
N GLN A 731 20.64 -20.72 7.01
CA GLN A 731 21.13 -20.16 5.75
C GLN A 731 22.27 -20.97 5.14
N GLU A 732 23.20 -21.47 5.95
CA GLU A 732 24.31 -22.31 5.48
C GLU A 732 23.80 -23.59 4.81
N VAL A 733 22.77 -24.21 5.40
CA VAL A 733 22.07 -25.37 4.82
C VAL A 733 21.32 -24.97 3.55
N ALA A 734 20.55 -23.88 3.58
CA ALA A 734 19.76 -23.44 2.44
C ALA A 734 20.61 -23.08 1.21
N PHE A 735 21.78 -22.47 1.42
CA PHE A 735 22.65 -22.00 0.35
C PHE A 735 23.85 -22.91 0.09
N ASN A 736 23.99 -24.00 0.84
CA ASN A 736 25.09 -24.97 0.74
C ASN A 736 26.47 -24.29 0.76
N THR A 737 26.72 -23.44 1.76
CA THR A 737 27.97 -22.67 1.88
C THR A 737 29.08 -23.42 2.60
N SER A 738 28.76 -24.54 3.25
CA SER A 738 29.74 -25.37 3.97
C SER A 738 30.79 -25.93 2.98
N GLY A 739 32.00 -25.37 3.02
CA GLY A 739 33.12 -25.82 2.19
C GLY A 739 33.27 -25.15 0.82
N ALA A 740 32.53 -24.07 0.53
CA ALA A 740 32.72 -23.30 -0.69
C ALA A 740 33.80 -22.22 -0.52
N ASP A 741 34.83 -22.26 -1.37
CA ASP A 741 35.83 -21.20 -1.40
C ASP A 741 35.22 -19.87 -1.89
N ARG A 742 35.85 -18.77 -1.48
CA ARG A 742 35.54 -17.44 -2.01
C ARG A 742 36.08 -17.35 -3.43
N ASP A 743 35.21 -16.98 -4.37
CA ASP A 743 35.59 -16.65 -5.73
C ASP A 743 36.64 -15.52 -5.74
N SER A 744 37.57 -15.60 -6.70
CA SER A 744 38.51 -14.50 -6.94
C SER A 744 37.75 -13.24 -7.36
N VAL A 745 38.33 -12.07 -7.11
CA VAL A 745 37.78 -10.80 -7.59
C VAL A 745 37.56 -10.82 -9.12
N THR A 746 38.44 -11.50 -9.85
CA THR A 746 38.40 -11.64 -11.31
C THR A 746 37.32 -12.57 -11.83
N ALA A 747 36.65 -13.35 -10.97
CA ALA A 747 35.59 -14.27 -11.41
C ALA A 747 34.43 -13.51 -12.08
N SER A 748 34.08 -12.31 -11.57
CA SER A 748 33.06 -11.45 -12.19
C SER A 748 33.45 -10.94 -13.59
N TYR A 749 34.72 -10.93 -13.94
CA TYR A 749 35.20 -10.44 -15.23
C TYR A 749 34.94 -11.43 -16.38
N ARG A 750 34.59 -12.69 -16.07
CA ARG A 750 34.26 -13.70 -17.09
C ARG A 750 32.85 -13.57 -17.64
N SER A 751 31.96 -12.87 -16.94
CA SER A 751 30.55 -12.72 -17.29
C SER A 751 30.31 -11.36 -17.97
N ARG A 752 29.51 -11.34 -19.03
CA ARG A 752 29.09 -10.09 -19.70
C ARG A 752 28.29 -9.18 -18.79
N TYR A 753 27.59 -9.75 -17.81
CA TYR A 753 26.69 -9.01 -16.92
C TYR A 753 27.03 -9.27 -15.46
N ASN A 754 27.10 -8.22 -14.65
CA ASN A 754 27.40 -8.30 -13.22
C ASN A 754 26.31 -7.62 -12.41
N LEU A 755 25.70 -8.32 -11.45
CA LEU A 755 24.77 -7.68 -10.51
C LEU A 755 25.55 -6.98 -9.39
N ASP A 756 25.04 -5.82 -8.99
CA ASP A 756 25.48 -5.04 -7.83
C ASP A 756 24.29 -4.87 -6.88
N LEU A 757 24.45 -5.33 -5.64
CA LEU A 757 23.41 -5.32 -4.61
C LEU A 757 23.93 -4.64 -3.35
N ASP A 758 23.07 -3.89 -2.69
CA ASP A 758 23.34 -3.21 -1.42
C ASP A 758 23.91 -4.15 -0.35
N GLY A 759 24.81 -3.61 0.46
CA GLY A 759 25.27 -4.20 1.72
C GLY A 759 24.59 -3.50 2.90
N ASN A 760 25.33 -3.29 4.00
CA ASN A 760 24.85 -2.51 5.15
C ASN A 760 24.59 -1.04 4.77
N GLY A 761 25.34 -0.55 3.78
CA GLY A 761 25.11 0.70 3.06
C GLY A 761 25.32 0.48 1.57
N LEU A 762 26.12 1.35 0.96
CA LEU A 762 26.55 1.20 -0.44
C LEU A 762 27.24 -0.15 -0.73
N SER A 763 27.26 -0.54 -2.00
CA SER A 763 28.08 -1.66 -2.46
C SER A 763 29.48 -1.19 -2.81
N GLY A 764 30.46 -1.54 -1.97
CA GLY A 764 31.87 -1.21 -2.20
C GLY A 764 32.49 -1.80 -3.49
N ARG A 765 31.77 -2.68 -4.21
CA ARG A 765 32.20 -3.30 -5.48
C ARG A 765 31.84 -2.45 -6.70
N PHE A 766 30.90 -1.52 -6.56
CA PHE A 766 30.23 -0.89 -7.70
C PHE A 766 31.22 -0.23 -8.67
N TYR A 767 32.21 0.50 -8.14
CA TYR A 767 33.20 1.21 -8.96
C TYR A 767 34.18 0.29 -9.69
N ARG A 768 34.45 -0.91 -9.17
CA ARG A 768 35.24 -1.91 -9.88
C ARG A 768 34.41 -2.55 -10.99
N LEU A 769 33.14 -2.83 -10.72
CA LEU A 769 32.23 -3.42 -11.71
C LEU A 769 31.99 -2.47 -12.89
N LEU A 770 31.81 -1.18 -12.65
CA LEU A 770 31.68 -0.17 -13.72
C LEU A 770 32.95 -0.03 -14.57
N ARG A 771 34.13 -0.31 -13.99
CA ARG A 771 35.41 -0.32 -14.73
C ARG A 771 35.62 -1.59 -15.52
N SER A 772 34.96 -2.68 -15.13
CA SER A 772 35.07 -3.92 -15.89
C SER A 772 34.40 -3.77 -17.25
N ASN A 773 34.88 -4.51 -18.25
CA ASN A 773 34.28 -4.65 -19.57
C ASN A 773 32.94 -5.42 -19.53
N SER A 774 32.16 -5.31 -18.45
CA SER A 774 30.90 -5.99 -18.23
C SER A 774 29.81 -4.96 -17.90
N ALA A 775 28.57 -5.23 -18.30
CA ALA A 775 27.46 -4.34 -17.99
C ALA A 775 26.93 -4.61 -16.57
N VAL A 776 26.81 -3.56 -15.77
CA VAL A 776 26.40 -3.66 -14.37
C VAL A 776 24.88 -3.56 -14.25
N LEU A 777 24.25 -4.52 -13.57
CA LEU A 777 22.84 -4.47 -13.17
C LEU A 777 22.79 -4.06 -11.69
N LYS A 778 22.23 -2.90 -11.35
CA LYS A 778 22.23 -2.36 -9.98
C LYS A 778 20.85 -2.41 -9.34
N GLN A 779 20.76 -3.03 -8.16
CA GLN A 779 19.60 -2.97 -7.28
C GLN A 779 19.99 -2.24 -6.00
N THR A 780 19.37 -1.08 -5.72
CA THR A 780 19.71 -0.27 -4.54
C THR A 780 18.55 0.58 -4.03
N ILE A 781 18.49 0.80 -2.71
CA ILE A 781 17.68 1.85 -2.06
C ILE A 781 18.52 3.06 -1.61
N PHE A 782 19.85 2.96 -1.66
CA PHE A 782 20.72 4.01 -1.14
C PHE A 782 20.94 5.13 -2.16
N GLN A 783 20.95 6.34 -1.64
CA GLN A 783 21.43 7.53 -2.33
C GLN A 783 22.93 7.68 -2.09
N GLU A 784 23.68 7.91 -3.16
CA GLU A 784 25.12 8.14 -3.14
C GLU A 784 25.44 9.47 -3.84
N TRP A 785 26.62 10.04 -3.55
CA TRP A 785 27.05 11.34 -4.06
C TRP A 785 27.08 11.44 -5.61
N HIS A 786 27.20 10.31 -6.30
CA HIS A 786 27.31 10.22 -7.76
C HIS A 786 25.97 9.90 -8.45
N ASP A 787 24.85 9.90 -7.73
CA ASP A 787 23.53 9.64 -8.32
C ASP A 787 23.14 10.66 -9.41
N ASP A 788 23.70 11.87 -9.36
CA ASP A 788 23.53 12.89 -10.41
C ASP A 788 24.43 12.66 -11.64
N TRP A 789 25.43 11.77 -11.52
CA TRP A 789 26.52 11.62 -12.49
C TRP A 789 26.41 10.34 -13.32
N LEU A 790 25.80 9.30 -12.75
CA LEU A 790 25.56 8.02 -13.41
C LEU A 790 24.11 7.91 -13.89
N VAL A 791 23.92 7.96 -15.21
CA VAL A 791 22.61 7.79 -15.84
C VAL A 791 22.25 6.29 -15.98
N PRO A 792 21.12 5.82 -15.40
CA PRO A 792 20.61 4.47 -15.61
C PRO A 792 20.31 4.21 -17.09
N TRP A 793 20.49 2.98 -17.54
CA TRP A 793 20.47 2.51 -18.94
C TRP A 793 21.59 3.07 -19.87
N VAL A 794 22.44 3.95 -19.37
CA VAL A 794 23.69 4.39 -20.05
C VAL A 794 24.90 3.74 -19.39
N HIS A 795 25.06 3.91 -18.08
CA HIS A 795 26.24 3.42 -17.35
C HIS A 795 25.96 2.17 -16.50
N TYR A 796 24.69 1.88 -16.21
CA TYR A 796 24.27 0.67 -15.51
C TYR A 796 22.80 0.40 -15.79
N ILE A 797 22.33 -0.83 -15.55
CA ILE A 797 20.96 -1.26 -15.76
C ILE A 797 20.25 -1.33 -14.39
N PRO A 798 19.21 -0.52 -14.12
CA PRO A 798 18.52 -0.55 -12.84
C PRO A 798 17.64 -1.81 -12.72
N VAL A 799 17.62 -2.42 -11.53
CA VAL A 799 16.80 -3.59 -11.19
C VAL A 799 15.91 -3.27 -9.99
N ASN A 800 14.63 -3.63 -10.08
CA ASN A 800 13.66 -3.39 -9.01
C ASN A 800 13.98 -4.20 -7.75
N MET A 801 13.74 -3.63 -6.58
CA MET A 801 13.96 -4.29 -5.28
C MET A 801 13.10 -5.55 -5.11
N ASN A 802 11.91 -5.58 -5.72
CA ASN A 802 11.03 -6.73 -5.69
C ASN A 802 11.43 -7.86 -6.68
N LEU A 803 12.42 -7.63 -7.55
CA LEU A 803 12.95 -8.54 -8.57
C LEU A 803 11.96 -8.91 -9.70
N THR A 804 10.85 -8.20 -9.87
CA THR A 804 9.85 -8.58 -10.89
C THR A 804 10.31 -8.32 -12.32
N ASP A 805 11.19 -7.33 -12.53
CA ASP A 805 11.78 -7.00 -13.83
C ASP A 805 13.04 -7.80 -14.17
N PHE A 806 13.73 -8.30 -13.14
CA PHE A 806 15.01 -9.00 -13.28
C PHE A 806 14.99 -10.16 -14.30
N PRO A 807 13.99 -11.08 -14.31
CA PRO A 807 13.98 -12.19 -15.25
C PRO A 807 13.93 -11.75 -16.71
N GLU A 808 13.13 -10.73 -17.02
CA GLU A 808 13.02 -10.24 -18.39
C GLU A 808 14.22 -9.40 -18.80
N ILE A 809 14.80 -8.61 -17.88
CA ILE A 809 16.10 -7.95 -18.12
C ILE A 809 17.15 -9.01 -18.46
N ALA A 810 17.21 -10.09 -17.68
CA ALA A 810 18.18 -11.16 -17.88
C ALA A 810 18.02 -11.85 -19.23
N ARG A 811 16.80 -12.29 -19.55
CA ARG A 811 16.46 -12.93 -20.83
C ARG A 811 16.76 -12.01 -22.00
N TYR A 812 16.31 -10.76 -21.94
CA TYR A 812 16.49 -9.79 -23.02
C TYR A 812 17.98 -9.55 -23.33
N LEU A 813 18.79 -9.32 -22.29
CA LEU A 813 20.22 -9.05 -22.44
C LEU A 813 21.02 -10.25 -22.99
N VAL A 814 20.62 -11.48 -22.67
CA VAL A 814 21.35 -12.68 -23.09
C VAL A 814 20.86 -13.17 -24.47
N HIS A 815 19.55 -13.26 -24.66
CA HIS A 815 18.95 -13.91 -25.84
C HIS A 815 18.71 -12.98 -27.01
N GLU A 816 18.28 -11.75 -26.78
CA GLU A 816 17.87 -10.86 -27.86
C GLU A 816 19.08 -10.12 -28.47
N PRO A 817 19.20 -10.04 -29.80
CA PRO A 817 20.29 -9.30 -30.45
C PRO A 817 20.39 -7.84 -29.97
N GLU A 818 19.26 -7.14 -29.89
CA GLU A 818 19.20 -5.75 -29.43
C GLU A 818 19.59 -5.63 -27.95
N GLY A 819 19.22 -6.60 -27.12
CA GLY A 819 19.61 -6.66 -25.72
C GLY A 819 21.11 -6.89 -25.52
N ARG A 820 21.73 -7.77 -26.32
CA ARG A 820 23.19 -7.96 -26.31
C ARG A 820 23.95 -6.71 -26.74
N GLU A 821 23.47 -6.02 -27.78
CA GLU A 821 24.06 -4.74 -28.21
C GLU A 821 23.88 -3.64 -27.17
N LEU A 822 22.74 -3.60 -26.47
CA LEU A 822 22.54 -2.71 -25.32
C LEU A 822 23.55 -3.03 -24.21
N GLY A 823 23.68 -4.30 -23.83
CA GLY A 823 24.65 -4.76 -22.83
C GLY A 823 26.07 -4.32 -23.16
N LYS A 824 26.52 -4.58 -24.40
CA LYS A 824 27.85 -4.19 -24.88
C LYS A 824 28.07 -2.69 -24.79
N ARG A 825 27.06 -1.90 -25.18
CA ARG A 825 27.11 -0.45 -25.14
C ARG A 825 27.17 0.07 -23.71
N VAL A 826 26.35 -0.46 -22.79
CA VAL A 826 26.38 -0.08 -21.38
C VAL A 826 27.72 -0.41 -20.74
N ALA A 827 28.28 -1.58 -21.02
CA ALA A 827 29.62 -1.95 -20.54
C ALA A 827 30.66 -0.92 -21.00
N ARG A 828 30.77 -0.69 -22.30
CA ARG A 828 31.71 0.29 -22.88
C ARG A 828 31.50 1.70 -22.31
N ASP A 829 30.26 2.20 -22.35
CA ASP A 829 29.94 3.57 -21.93
C ASP A 829 30.23 3.73 -20.43
N SER A 830 29.98 2.71 -19.61
CA SER A 830 30.32 2.71 -18.18
C SER A 830 31.83 2.79 -17.96
N THR A 831 32.63 1.93 -18.61
CA THR A 831 34.09 1.90 -18.51
C THR A 831 34.71 3.22 -18.94
N GLU A 832 34.32 3.73 -20.12
CA GLU A 832 34.84 5.00 -20.64
C GLU A 832 34.46 6.20 -19.78
N TRP A 833 33.29 6.16 -19.13
CA TRP A 833 32.79 7.26 -18.32
C TRP A 833 33.48 7.32 -16.97
N VAL A 834 33.59 6.19 -16.26
CA VAL A 834 34.21 6.17 -14.92
C VAL A 834 35.68 6.57 -14.92
N GLU A 835 36.41 6.30 -16.01
CA GLU A 835 37.78 6.76 -16.20
C GLU A 835 37.89 8.29 -16.30
N LYS A 836 36.79 8.98 -16.65
CA LYS A 836 36.75 10.44 -16.78
C LYS A 836 36.21 11.15 -15.55
N ILE A 837 35.29 10.52 -14.79
CA ILE A 837 34.58 11.19 -13.70
C ILE A 837 34.92 10.67 -12.29
N PHE A 838 35.61 9.53 -12.15
CA PHE A 838 36.00 8.97 -10.85
C PHE A 838 37.52 8.88 -10.70
N ARG A 839 38.25 9.89 -11.19
CA ARG A 839 39.70 10.03 -11.02
C ARG A 839 39.99 10.57 -9.62
N LYS A 840 41.19 10.34 -9.08
CA LYS A 840 41.56 10.83 -7.74
C LYS A 840 41.35 12.33 -7.56
N GLN A 841 41.61 13.12 -8.60
CA GLN A 841 41.36 14.56 -8.55
C GLN A 841 39.87 14.92 -8.46
N ASP A 842 38.99 14.09 -9.01
CA ASP A 842 37.54 14.34 -9.00
C ASP A 842 36.99 14.22 -7.58
N PHE A 843 37.43 13.20 -6.81
CA PHE A 843 37.11 13.07 -5.37
C PHE A 843 37.49 14.35 -4.60
N LYS A 844 38.68 14.90 -4.85
CA LYS A 844 39.18 16.11 -4.18
C LYS A 844 38.40 17.35 -4.60
N LEU A 845 38.09 17.51 -5.88
CA LEU A 845 37.34 18.64 -6.41
C LEU A 845 35.89 18.64 -5.93
N VAL A 846 35.25 17.48 -5.85
CA VAL A 846 33.90 17.33 -5.31
C VAL A 846 33.87 17.66 -3.83
N PHE A 847 34.82 17.10 -3.07
CA PHE A 847 34.92 17.37 -1.65
C PHE A 847 35.20 18.87 -1.39
N TRP A 848 36.08 19.49 -2.17
CA TRP A 848 36.31 20.94 -2.10
C TRP A 848 35.04 21.74 -2.37
N ARG A 849 34.34 21.42 -3.46
CA ARG A 849 33.08 22.09 -3.84
C ARG A 849 32.06 22.05 -2.72
N LEU A 850 31.93 20.89 -2.09
CA LEU A 850 31.03 20.66 -0.96
C LEU A 850 31.47 21.45 0.28
N LEU A 851 32.77 21.48 0.58
CA LEU A 851 33.31 22.20 1.73
C LEU A 851 33.19 23.72 1.62
N LEU A 852 33.22 24.30 0.41
CA LEU A 852 32.94 25.73 0.23
C LEU A 852 31.52 26.08 0.69
N GLU A 853 30.54 25.24 0.36
CA GLU A 853 29.13 25.44 0.77
C GLU A 853 28.93 25.15 2.24
N TYR A 854 29.52 24.05 2.72
CA TYR A 854 29.45 23.70 4.11
C TYR A 854 30.08 24.79 5.00
N GLY A 855 31.25 25.30 4.62
CA GLY A 855 31.92 26.40 5.30
C GLY A 855 31.04 27.64 5.35
N ARG A 856 30.33 27.96 4.26
CA ARG A 856 29.34 29.04 4.25
C ARG A 856 28.15 28.75 5.17
N VAL A 857 27.54 27.56 5.12
CA VAL A 857 26.42 27.17 6.00
C VAL A 857 26.76 27.35 7.48
N MET A 858 28.01 27.05 7.84
CA MET A 858 28.54 27.09 9.21
C MET A 858 29.03 28.47 9.66
N HIS A 859 29.05 29.48 8.79
CA HIS A 859 29.57 30.82 9.08
C HIS A 859 28.46 31.78 9.56
N ASP A 860 28.79 32.71 10.47
CA ASP A 860 27.81 33.64 11.05
C ASP A 860 27.26 34.63 9.99
N ASP A 861 28.15 35.14 9.13
CA ASP A 861 27.80 36.08 8.04
C ASP A 861 27.40 35.39 6.72
N ARG A 862 26.88 34.15 6.77
CA ARG A 862 26.61 33.33 5.57
C ARG A 862 25.69 33.98 4.52
N SER A 863 24.86 34.94 4.93
CA SER A 863 23.98 35.72 4.05
C SER A 863 24.76 36.68 3.15
N ASP A 864 25.88 37.21 3.64
CA ASP A 864 26.71 38.20 2.93
C ASP A 864 27.89 37.55 2.19
N MET A 865 28.22 36.31 2.54
CA MET A 865 29.22 35.49 1.85
C MET A 865 28.76 35.08 0.45
N LYS A 866 29.16 35.84 -0.56
CA LYS A 866 28.91 35.54 -1.98
C LYS A 866 30.20 35.68 -2.78
N LEU A 867 30.23 35.06 -3.95
CA LEU A 867 31.29 35.31 -4.93
C LEU A 867 31.40 36.83 -5.18
N SER A 868 32.63 37.36 -5.03
CA SER A 868 32.95 38.79 -5.11
C SER A 868 32.91 39.35 -6.52
#